data_AF-A0A9W7CFA8-F1
#
_entry.id   AF-A0A9W7CFA8-F1
#
_cell.length_a   1.000
_cell.length_b   1.000
_cell.length_c   1.000
_cell.angle_alpha   90.00
_cell.angle_beta   90.00
_cell.angle_gamma   90.00
#
_symmetry.space_group_name_H-M   'P 1'
#
loop_
_entity.id
_entity.type
_entity.pdbx_description
1 polymer ?
#
loop_
_entity_poly.entity_id
_entity_poly.type
_entity_poly.pdbx_seq_one_letter_code
_entity_poly.pdbx_strand_id
1 'polypeptide(L)'
;MATISLHTLLATCVHMTKLANQTITTYHTNRINTGSNDLLNSKLKIEGDARSVATRADSEAQEVILRGIRERFPGVRIIAEEDEEADGCKDMVDHPPPPPICFPPDEEVIPGLESEVGRTVPFSDVTIYVDPLDGSREFVEGRVENCQCLIGVVLGSTPVAGVMNAPFFHLAYALPSSSPVIVNPKVAPFNGNKSIITTNLTNMRVGMSGDTGNEALMEIQSTLVELGCKTVDYIGGAGNKAMRLLSGEFDLVIFNFKTSLWDTCATSAVVTAAGGNVTDLYGEPIDHSPPADEEGLGNKRGVMMSRPGVPHSALADMFGNLGSMLEMKGAREPPYCSYSLTGNTTVSQPTYICLTCCPPVPGGNNLCFCPACVQKCHRGHDVMFVGNVESNCDCVENGGCKCEIESKAAADNFLRVTTAPPICCYVEADKKLGSASRLSSFSAFQIPALPPSLKACCRNLVEATKETHWLPAARALEGEGPSCPLENFAAQVFKFHLTRLQSNGTIGTSIDPATTGAEWWVQVKDISGINSATAIDIHYDKDEHLAEQFCLGSFPLFSTVTYLNAVKEANPTIVFDHTYEEPEDKGIEEIAISYPREGKQIIFDGRLLHGAPTNEVLKAAWGAAGEEGGDGEEEGERITFIVNIWVNSRPFIGELSDEVRERVGHIGECGTCEFVETGVSKVMEEEVLGGGERVRLHFVSEGATWDDEAGEEGGEEEGRMDDEEGEVDGLMLEMAPLKELPGATTRIKFKNEENCPRLVYVGGQEGDIENE
;
A
#
# COMPACT_ATOMS: atom_id res chain seq x y z
N MET A 1 -14.53 46.50 -21.95
CA MET A 1 -15.43 45.35 -21.68
C MET A 1 -16.44 45.78 -20.64
N ALA A 2 -17.61 45.13 -20.53
CA ALA A 2 -18.48 45.35 -19.38
C ALA A 2 -17.80 44.82 -18.11
N THR A 3 -18.00 45.49 -16.98
CA THR A 3 -17.41 45.13 -15.69
C THR A 3 -18.46 45.16 -14.59
N ILE A 4 -18.34 44.25 -13.64
CA ILE A 4 -19.24 44.11 -12.48
C ILE A 4 -18.48 44.46 -11.19
N SER A 5 -19.17 45.10 -10.25
CA SER A 5 -18.68 45.38 -8.88
C SER A 5 -18.72 44.09 -8.07
N LEU A 6 -17.57 43.62 -7.59
CA LEU A 6 -17.51 42.36 -6.82
C LEU A 6 -18.20 42.52 -5.45
N HIS A 7 -18.08 43.70 -4.81
CA HIS A 7 -18.84 44.04 -3.60
C HIS A 7 -20.36 43.94 -3.85
N THR A 8 -20.87 44.54 -4.92
CA THR A 8 -22.31 44.52 -5.23
C THR A 8 -22.80 43.12 -5.57
N LEU A 9 -21.98 42.33 -6.28
CA LEU A 9 -22.29 40.93 -6.57
C LEU A 9 -22.43 40.12 -5.29
N LEU A 10 -21.42 40.17 -4.41
CA LEU A 10 -21.43 39.42 -3.16
C LEU A 10 -22.50 39.91 -2.18
N ALA A 11 -22.80 41.22 -2.16
CA ALA A 11 -23.94 41.75 -1.43
C ALA A 11 -25.28 41.20 -1.91
N THR A 12 -25.42 41.03 -3.23
CA THR A 12 -26.59 40.38 -3.83
C THR A 12 -26.66 38.91 -3.42
N CYS A 13 -25.56 38.16 -3.51
CA CYS A 13 -25.49 36.75 -3.07
C CYS A 13 -25.83 36.59 -1.58
N VAL A 14 -25.30 37.45 -0.70
CA VAL A 14 -25.61 37.50 0.74
C VAL A 14 -27.09 37.79 0.99
N HIS A 15 -27.71 38.67 0.20
CA HIS A 15 -29.15 38.90 0.29
C HIS A 15 -29.96 37.68 -0.19
N MET A 16 -29.54 37.05 -1.29
CA MET A 16 -30.25 35.89 -1.86
C MET A 16 -30.21 34.66 -0.97
N THR A 17 -29.07 34.31 -0.37
CA THR A 17 -29.02 33.19 0.59
C THR A 17 -29.91 33.43 1.81
N LYS A 18 -30.10 34.68 2.25
CA LYS A 18 -31.03 35.01 3.34
C LYS A 18 -32.49 34.76 2.94
N LEU A 19 -32.87 35.06 1.69
CA LEU A 19 -34.22 34.79 1.18
C LEU A 19 -34.44 33.28 0.94
N ALA A 20 -33.46 32.58 0.36
CA ALA A 20 -33.47 31.13 0.23
C ALA A 20 -33.66 30.43 1.59
N ASN A 21 -32.90 30.85 2.62
CA ASN A 21 -33.04 30.30 3.97
C ASN A 21 -34.40 30.62 4.61
N GLN A 22 -35.07 31.72 4.25
CA GLN A 22 -36.47 31.96 4.65
C GLN A 22 -37.44 30.97 4.00
N THR A 23 -37.24 30.64 2.71
CA THR A 23 -38.00 29.58 2.03
C THR A 23 -37.79 28.23 2.72
N ILE A 24 -36.54 27.79 2.90
CA ILE A 24 -36.16 26.50 3.49
C ILE A 24 -36.70 26.37 4.94
N THR A 25 -36.54 27.41 5.77
CA THR A 25 -37.07 27.40 7.15
C THR A 25 -38.60 27.42 7.21
N THR A 26 -39.27 28.01 6.22
CA THR A 26 -40.74 27.96 6.10
C THR A 26 -41.21 26.54 5.77
N TYR A 27 -40.57 25.83 4.83
CA TYR A 27 -40.88 24.42 4.56
C TYR A 27 -40.70 23.53 5.80
N HIS A 28 -39.58 23.68 6.52
CA HIS A 28 -39.35 22.93 7.76
C HIS A 28 -40.39 23.24 8.85
N THR A 29 -40.74 24.52 9.02
CA THR A 29 -41.75 24.95 10.02
C THR A 29 -43.13 24.40 9.67
N ASN A 30 -43.52 24.42 8.40
CA ASN A 30 -44.79 23.86 7.93
C ASN A 30 -44.83 22.34 8.11
N ARG A 31 -43.74 21.64 7.81
CA ARG A 31 -43.57 20.20 8.08
C ARG A 31 -43.76 19.86 9.56
N ILE A 32 -43.10 20.57 10.48
CA ILE A 32 -43.27 20.39 11.93
C ILE A 32 -44.73 20.65 12.36
N ASN A 33 -45.33 21.75 11.90
CA ASN A 33 -46.67 22.17 12.32
C ASN A 33 -47.79 21.23 11.82
N THR A 34 -47.59 20.57 10.69
CA THR A 34 -48.57 19.65 10.08
C THR A 34 -48.30 18.18 10.41
N GLY A 35 -47.06 17.82 10.78
CA GLY A 35 -46.64 16.45 11.01
C GLY A 35 -46.56 15.59 9.74
N SER A 36 -46.64 16.19 8.54
CA SER A 36 -46.55 15.47 7.26
C SER A 36 -45.30 15.84 6.48
N ASN A 37 -44.64 14.82 5.91
CA ASN A 37 -43.56 14.97 4.95
C ASN A 37 -44.06 15.29 3.52
N ASP A 38 -45.37 15.12 3.24
CA ASP A 38 -45.94 15.31 1.89
C ASP A 38 -45.70 16.74 1.36
N LEU A 39 -45.57 17.71 2.26
CA LEU A 39 -45.26 19.10 1.96
C LEU A 39 -43.85 19.32 1.37
N LEU A 40 -42.93 18.38 1.56
CA LEU A 40 -41.60 18.43 0.94
C LEU A 40 -41.65 18.02 -0.54
N ASN A 41 -42.63 17.19 -0.94
CA ASN A 41 -42.75 16.61 -2.28
C ASN A 41 -41.41 16.04 -2.80
N SER A 42 -40.74 15.24 -1.95
CA SER A 42 -39.38 14.76 -2.21
C SER A 42 -39.33 13.73 -3.35
N LYS A 43 -38.34 13.87 -4.24
CA LYS A 43 -38.02 12.92 -5.32
C LYS A 43 -36.57 12.49 -5.21
N LEU A 44 -36.19 11.35 -5.77
CA LEU A 44 -34.79 10.97 -5.99
C LEU A 44 -34.41 11.35 -7.43
N LYS A 45 -33.36 12.16 -7.60
CA LYS A 45 -32.79 12.50 -8.93
C LYS A 45 -32.15 11.27 -9.59
N ILE A 46 -31.65 10.33 -8.78
CA ILE A 46 -31.04 9.07 -9.21
C ILE A 46 -31.77 7.89 -8.54
N GLU A 47 -32.33 6.99 -9.34
CA GLU A 47 -33.05 5.82 -8.82
C GLU A 47 -32.12 4.95 -7.96
N GLY A 48 -32.58 4.60 -6.75
CA GLY A 48 -31.81 3.81 -5.78
C GLY A 48 -30.81 4.59 -4.92
N ASP A 49 -30.43 5.83 -5.26
CA ASP A 49 -29.49 6.62 -4.44
C ASP A 49 -30.22 7.61 -3.53
N ALA A 50 -30.37 7.24 -2.25
CA ALA A 50 -31.00 8.07 -1.22
C ALA A 50 -30.28 9.42 -0.94
N ARG A 51 -29.05 9.63 -1.45
CA ARG A 51 -28.36 10.92 -1.37
C ARG A 51 -28.85 11.91 -2.42
N SER A 52 -29.39 11.42 -3.53
CA SER A 52 -29.86 12.23 -4.66
C SER A 52 -31.23 12.88 -4.42
N VAL A 53 -31.67 13.01 -3.17
CA VAL A 53 -33.03 13.46 -2.87
C VAL A 53 -33.17 14.97 -3.07
N ALA A 54 -34.08 15.39 -3.95
CA ALA A 54 -34.51 16.77 -4.11
C ALA A 54 -35.84 16.99 -3.39
N THR A 55 -36.12 18.20 -2.93
CA THR A 55 -37.43 18.61 -2.41
C THR A 55 -37.90 19.92 -3.06
N ARG A 56 -39.17 20.27 -2.84
CA ARG A 56 -39.72 21.56 -3.25
C ARG A 56 -38.98 22.76 -2.63
N ALA A 57 -38.34 22.58 -1.47
CA ALA A 57 -37.56 23.62 -0.81
C ALA A 57 -36.31 23.99 -1.62
N ASP A 58 -35.63 23.00 -2.21
CA ASP A 58 -34.44 23.14 -3.05
C ASP A 58 -34.79 23.94 -4.31
N SER A 59 -35.82 23.51 -5.06
CA SER A 59 -36.24 24.17 -6.31
C SER A 59 -36.74 25.62 -6.08
N GLU A 60 -37.54 25.88 -5.05
CA GLU A 60 -38.03 27.24 -4.77
C GLU A 60 -36.93 28.14 -4.18
N ALA A 61 -35.96 27.59 -3.43
CA ALA A 61 -34.77 28.33 -3.02
C ALA A 61 -33.90 28.71 -4.22
N GLN A 62 -33.68 27.78 -5.17
CA GLN A 62 -32.98 28.06 -6.43
C GLN A 62 -33.69 29.15 -7.24
N GLU A 63 -35.02 29.06 -7.42
CA GLU A 63 -35.77 30.09 -8.16
C GLU A 63 -35.58 31.48 -7.53
N VAL A 64 -35.67 31.60 -6.21
CA VAL A 64 -35.44 32.86 -5.48
C VAL A 64 -34.04 33.42 -5.74
N ILE A 65 -33.00 32.59 -5.65
CA ILE A 65 -31.60 32.98 -5.88
C ILE A 65 -31.40 33.43 -7.33
N LEU A 66 -31.79 32.58 -8.30
CA LEU A 66 -31.61 32.84 -9.72
C LEU A 66 -32.36 34.09 -10.17
N ARG A 67 -33.59 34.30 -9.69
CA ARG A 67 -34.39 35.49 -9.99
C ARG A 67 -33.68 36.77 -9.58
N GLY A 68 -33.21 36.85 -8.33
CA GLY A 68 -32.55 38.06 -7.82
C GLY A 68 -31.18 38.33 -8.42
N ILE A 69 -30.39 37.29 -8.70
CA ILE A 69 -29.11 37.46 -9.41
C ILE A 69 -29.35 37.92 -10.85
N ARG A 70 -30.29 37.30 -11.59
CA ARG A 70 -30.60 37.67 -12.98
C ARG A 70 -31.25 39.06 -13.11
N GLU A 71 -32.02 39.50 -12.11
CA GLU A 71 -32.58 40.86 -12.04
C GLU A 71 -31.49 41.94 -11.87
N ARG A 72 -30.48 41.68 -11.02
CA ARG A 72 -29.36 42.61 -10.77
C ARG A 72 -28.28 42.55 -11.86
N PHE A 73 -28.02 41.37 -12.41
CA PHE A 73 -26.90 41.06 -13.32
C PHE A 73 -27.37 40.23 -14.53
N PRO A 74 -28.18 40.81 -15.44
CA PRO A 74 -28.73 40.09 -16.58
C PRO A 74 -27.62 39.56 -17.50
N GLY A 75 -27.60 38.24 -17.71
CA GLY A 75 -26.65 37.56 -18.58
C GLY A 75 -25.35 37.08 -17.92
N VAL A 76 -25.20 37.17 -16.59
CA VAL A 76 -24.09 36.51 -15.89
C VAL A 76 -24.24 34.99 -15.99
N ARG A 77 -23.13 34.24 -16.13
CA ARG A 77 -23.19 32.77 -16.12
C ARG A 77 -23.52 32.30 -14.70
N ILE A 78 -24.56 31.47 -14.59
CA ILE A 78 -24.92 30.77 -13.37
C ILE A 78 -25.03 29.28 -13.71
N ILE A 79 -24.50 28.44 -12.83
CA ILE A 79 -24.62 26.99 -12.84
C ILE A 79 -25.24 26.62 -11.49
N ALA A 80 -26.41 25.99 -11.49
CA ALA A 80 -27.15 25.72 -10.27
C ALA A 80 -27.71 24.30 -10.26
N GLU A 81 -27.69 23.64 -9.10
CA GLU A 81 -27.94 22.20 -8.96
C GLU A 81 -29.27 21.72 -9.58
N GLU A 82 -30.36 22.48 -9.45
CA GLU A 82 -31.69 22.04 -9.91
C GLU A 82 -32.00 22.41 -11.38
N ASP A 83 -31.01 22.88 -12.17
CA ASP A 83 -31.29 23.45 -13.51
C ASP A 83 -31.71 22.39 -14.57
N GLU A 84 -31.54 21.08 -14.33
CA GLU A 84 -32.01 19.99 -15.21
C GLU A 84 -33.46 19.49 -14.93
N GLU A 85 -33.93 19.47 -13.68
CA GLU A 85 -35.28 18.97 -13.35
C GLU A 85 -36.41 20.02 -13.55
N ALA A 86 -36.08 21.17 -14.15
CA ALA A 86 -36.99 22.28 -14.35
C ALA A 86 -38.25 21.93 -15.19
N ASP A 87 -38.28 20.83 -15.96
CA ASP A 87 -39.49 20.34 -16.65
C ASP A 87 -40.34 19.35 -15.82
N GLY A 88 -39.81 18.77 -14.74
CA GLY A 88 -40.51 17.78 -13.91
C GLY A 88 -41.36 18.35 -12.75
N CYS A 89 -41.25 19.65 -12.47
CA CYS A 89 -41.93 20.33 -11.35
C CYS A 89 -42.78 21.55 -11.75
N LYS A 90 -42.86 21.91 -13.04
CA LYS A 90 -43.69 23.03 -13.54
C LYS A 90 -45.20 22.81 -13.38
N ASP A 91 -45.65 21.56 -13.26
CA ASP A 91 -47.09 21.20 -13.22
C ASP A 91 -47.72 21.23 -11.81
N MET A 92 -47.26 22.11 -10.91
CA MET A 92 -47.76 22.23 -9.53
C MET A 92 -48.21 23.64 -9.12
N VAL A 93 -49.38 24.01 -9.66
CA VAL A 93 -50.36 25.00 -9.16
C VAL A 93 -50.09 26.48 -9.44
N ASP A 94 -51.17 27.16 -9.83
CA ASP A 94 -51.36 28.60 -10.08
C ASP A 94 -51.00 29.46 -8.85
N HIS A 95 -49.71 29.75 -8.67
CA HIS A 95 -49.20 30.65 -7.63
C HIS A 95 -49.23 32.12 -8.08
N PRO A 96 -49.59 33.06 -7.19
CA PRO A 96 -49.50 34.48 -7.49
C PRO A 96 -48.05 34.87 -7.77
N PRO A 97 -47.79 35.86 -8.66
CA PRO A 97 -46.43 36.24 -9.03
C PRO A 97 -45.61 36.60 -7.77
N PRO A 98 -44.41 36.02 -7.60
CA PRO A 98 -43.65 36.17 -6.37
C PRO A 98 -43.30 37.65 -6.13
N PRO A 99 -43.30 38.11 -4.87
CA PRO A 99 -43.17 39.53 -4.55
C PRO A 99 -41.86 40.14 -5.10
N PRO A 100 -41.85 41.46 -5.41
CA PRO A 100 -40.65 42.16 -5.86
C PRO A 100 -39.50 42.01 -4.85
N ILE A 101 -38.28 41.81 -5.35
CA ILE A 101 -37.09 41.68 -4.51
C ILE A 101 -36.65 43.08 -4.06
N CYS A 102 -36.67 43.33 -2.75
CA CYS A 102 -36.21 44.59 -2.17
C CYS A 102 -34.73 44.50 -1.82
N PHE A 103 -33.87 44.73 -2.81
CA PHE A 103 -32.42 44.67 -2.63
C PHE A 103 -31.90 45.72 -1.64
N PRO A 104 -30.82 45.42 -0.89
CA PRO A 104 -30.09 46.43 -0.13
C PRO A 104 -29.48 47.52 -1.04
N PRO A 105 -29.20 48.72 -0.51
CA PRO A 105 -28.45 49.76 -1.22
C PRO A 105 -27.04 49.26 -1.64
N ASP A 106 -26.55 49.70 -2.81
CA ASP A 106 -25.20 49.35 -3.28
C ASP A 106 -24.07 49.80 -2.33
N GLU A 107 -24.34 50.82 -1.54
CA GLU A 107 -23.44 51.44 -0.56
C GLU A 107 -23.52 50.77 0.84
N GLU A 108 -24.37 49.75 1.03
CA GLU A 108 -24.45 49.02 2.30
C GLU A 108 -23.18 48.18 2.51
N VAL A 109 -22.31 48.63 3.41
CA VAL A 109 -21.08 47.92 3.78
C VAL A 109 -21.44 46.66 4.55
N ILE A 110 -21.22 45.51 3.92
CA ILE A 110 -21.40 44.20 4.55
C ILE A 110 -20.12 43.82 5.31
N PRO A 111 -20.21 43.43 6.59
CA PRO A 111 -19.06 42.96 7.35
C PRO A 111 -18.34 41.80 6.64
N GLY A 112 -17.03 41.94 6.41
CA GLY A 112 -16.21 40.98 5.68
C GLY A 112 -16.07 41.23 4.17
N LEU A 113 -16.70 42.29 3.63
CA LEU A 113 -16.56 42.72 2.23
C LEU A 113 -15.88 44.09 2.06
N GLU A 114 -15.34 44.67 3.13
CA GLU A 114 -14.78 46.03 3.14
C GLU A 114 -13.61 46.21 2.15
N SER A 115 -12.84 45.15 1.88
CA SER A 115 -11.72 45.17 0.92
C SER A 115 -12.16 45.23 -0.54
N GLU A 116 -13.41 44.87 -0.84
CA GLU A 116 -13.92 44.74 -2.22
C GLU A 116 -14.65 45.99 -2.70
N VAL A 117 -14.85 46.98 -1.83
CA VAL A 117 -15.50 48.25 -2.15
C VAL A 117 -14.71 48.95 -3.27
N GLY A 118 -15.34 49.07 -4.44
CA GLY A 118 -14.73 49.66 -5.65
C GLY A 118 -13.93 48.68 -6.52
N ARG A 119 -13.75 47.41 -6.11
CA ARG A 119 -13.14 46.39 -6.98
C ARG A 119 -14.13 45.97 -8.06
N THR A 120 -13.67 46.01 -9.32
CA THR A 120 -14.44 45.57 -10.49
C THR A 120 -13.71 44.46 -11.24
N VAL A 121 -14.48 43.59 -11.87
CA VAL A 121 -13.99 42.43 -12.65
C VAL A 121 -14.68 42.37 -14.01
N PRO A 122 -14.07 41.78 -15.06
CA PRO A 122 -14.73 41.64 -16.36
C PRO A 122 -15.98 40.75 -16.25
N PHE A 123 -17.08 41.20 -16.85
CA PHE A 123 -18.37 40.50 -16.77
C PHE A 123 -18.33 39.10 -17.42
N SER A 124 -17.51 38.93 -18.46
CA SER A 124 -17.31 37.66 -19.18
C SER A 124 -16.68 36.56 -18.34
N ASP A 125 -15.94 36.93 -17.30
CA ASP A 125 -15.02 36.04 -16.58
C ASP A 125 -15.70 35.47 -15.33
N VAL A 126 -16.86 36.03 -14.95
CA VAL A 126 -17.65 35.64 -13.78
C VAL A 126 -18.53 34.43 -14.10
N THR A 127 -18.37 33.38 -13.29
CA THR A 127 -19.34 32.29 -13.18
C THR A 127 -19.79 32.15 -11.73
N ILE A 128 -21.08 31.96 -11.52
CA ILE A 128 -21.69 31.78 -10.20
C ILE A 128 -22.13 30.32 -10.10
N TYR A 129 -21.69 29.63 -9.05
CA TYR A 129 -22.18 28.30 -8.72
C TYR A 129 -23.17 28.42 -7.56
N VAL A 130 -24.30 27.71 -7.65
CA VAL A 130 -25.38 27.75 -6.64
C VAL A 130 -25.75 26.33 -6.24
N ASP A 131 -25.63 26.07 -4.94
CA ASP A 131 -26.32 24.98 -4.27
C ASP A 131 -27.42 25.63 -3.40
N PRO A 132 -28.70 25.39 -3.70
CA PRO A 132 -29.80 26.01 -2.97
C PRO A 132 -29.97 25.44 -1.55
N LEU A 133 -29.65 24.16 -1.33
CA LEU A 133 -29.92 23.41 -0.10
C LEU A 133 -28.97 22.20 0.10
N ASP A 134 -27.66 22.47 0.25
CA ASP A 134 -26.67 21.46 0.63
C ASP A 134 -27.17 20.67 1.85
N GLY A 135 -27.16 19.34 1.75
CA GLY A 135 -27.73 18.44 2.74
C GLY A 135 -29.24 18.22 2.61
N SER A 136 -29.79 18.15 1.39
CA SER A 136 -31.20 17.79 1.13
C SER A 136 -31.62 16.45 1.77
N ARG A 137 -30.70 15.47 1.82
CA ARG A 137 -30.90 14.21 2.56
C ARG A 137 -31.07 14.44 4.05
N GLU A 138 -30.15 15.19 4.67
CA GLU A 138 -30.24 15.59 6.07
C GLU A 138 -31.52 16.37 6.35
N PHE A 139 -31.96 17.22 5.42
CA PHE A 139 -33.22 17.96 5.51
C PHE A 139 -34.44 17.03 5.55
N VAL A 140 -34.54 16.07 4.62
CA VAL A 140 -35.61 15.06 4.58
C VAL A 140 -35.57 14.15 5.81
N GLU A 141 -34.39 13.69 6.23
CA GLU A 141 -34.22 12.84 7.42
C GLU A 141 -34.36 13.61 8.76
N GLY A 142 -34.50 14.94 8.71
CA GLY A 142 -34.80 15.80 9.86
C GLY A 142 -33.57 16.29 10.65
N ARG A 143 -32.36 15.94 10.20
CA ARG A 143 -31.06 16.41 10.73
C ARG A 143 -30.69 17.80 10.19
N VAL A 144 -31.64 18.73 10.28
CA VAL A 144 -31.61 20.02 9.60
C VAL A 144 -30.44 20.93 9.99
N GLU A 145 -29.81 20.68 11.14
CA GLU A 145 -28.58 21.35 11.56
C GLU A 145 -27.43 21.23 10.56
N ASN A 146 -27.43 20.18 9.74
CA ASN A 146 -26.39 19.91 8.75
C ASN A 146 -26.64 20.59 7.40
N CYS A 147 -27.75 21.32 7.21
CA CYS A 147 -28.09 21.93 5.92
C CYS A 147 -27.50 23.35 5.77
N GLN A 148 -27.11 23.72 4.54
CA GLN A 148 -26.62 25.06 4.18
C GLN A 148 -27.21 25.53 2.84
N CYS A 149 -27.02 26.81 2.52
CA CYS A 149 -27.21 27.36 1.18
C CYS A 149 -25.88 27.97 0.73
N LEU A 150 -25.40 27.61 -0.45
CA LEU A 150 -24.05 27.92 -0.94
C LEU A 150 -24.14 28.73 -2.25
N ILE A 151 -23.44 29.86 -2.31
CA ILE A 151 -23.23 30.61 -3.55
C ILE A 151 -21.74 30.92 -3.69
N GLY A 152 -21.10 30.32 -4.69
CA GLY A 152 -19.70 30.52 -5.03
C GLY A 152 -19.53 31.41 -6.26
N VAL A 153 -18.45 32.20 -6.30
CA VAL A 153 -18.11 33.08 -7.42
C VAL A 153 -16.71 32.76 -7.93
N VAL A 154 -16.64 32.36 -9.20
CA VAL A 154 -15.41 32.00 -9.91
C VAL A 154 -15.00 33.11 -10.87
N LEU A 155 -13.69 33.37 -10.97
CA LEU A 155 -13.08 34.11 -12.07
C LEU A 155 -12.15 33.18 -12.86
N GLY A 156 -12.49 32.91 -14.13
CA GLY A 156 -11.80 31.89 -14.92
C GLY A 156 -12.03 30.49 -14.33
N SER A 157 -10.99 29.92 -13.71
CA SER A 157 -11.01 28.61 -13.03
C SER A 157 -11.03 28.71 -11.49
N THR A 158 -10.79 29.89 -10.92
CA THR A 158 -10.50 30.05 -9.48
C THR A 158 -11.71 30.56 -8.70
N PRO A 159 -12.18 29.86 -7.65
CA PRO A 159 -13.14 30.41 -6.68
C PRO A 159 -12.53 31.61 -5.95
N VAL A 160 -13.00 32.81 -6.25
CA VAL A 160 -12.45 34.05 -5.65
C VAL A 160 -13.24 34.53 -4.44
N ALA A 161 -14.50 34.10 -4.32
CA ALA A 161 -15.41 34.52 -3.27
C ALA A 161 -16.52 33.50 -3.06
N GLY A 162 -17.09 33.47 -1.86
CA GLY A 162 -18.14 32.52 -1.49
C GLY A 162 -19.03 33.06 -0.38
N VAL A 163 -20.29 32.62 -0.41
CA VAL A 163 -21.31 32.89 0.60
C VAL A 163 -21.87 31.54 1.06
N MET A 164 -21.78 31.27 2.36
CA MET A 164 -22.41 30.10 2.99
C MET A 164 -23.36 30.58 4.09
N ASN A 165 -24.59 30.09 4.09
CA ASN A 165 -25.62 30.53 5.04
C ASN A 165 -26.37 29.33 5.61
N ALA A 166 -26.36 29.15 6.93
CA ALA A 166 -26.87 27.94 7.58
C ALA A 166 -28.27 28.17 8.17
N PRO A 167 -29.37 27.72 7.52
CA PRO A 167 -30.75 28.05 7.92
C PRO A 167 -31.09 27.62 9.36
N PHE A 168 -30.49 26.54 9.86
CA PHE A 168 -30.85 25.93 11.15
C PHE A 168 -29.74 25.98 12.22
N PHE A 169 -28.67 26.75 12.01
CA PHE A 169 -27.52 26.85 12.93
C PHE A 169 -27.91 27.16 14.38
N HIS A 170 -28.97 27.96 14.57
CA HIS A 170 -29.48 28.32 15.89
C HIS A 170 -30.02 27.11 16.67
N LEU A 171 -30.48 26.05 15.99
CA LEU A 171 -30.91 24.79 16.61
C LEU A 171 -29.70 23.97 17.09
N ALA A 172 -28.63 23.87 16.28
CA ALA A 172 -27.38 23.18 16.65
C ALA A 172 -26.71 23.72 17.92
N TYR A 173 -26.66 25.06 18.05
CA TYR A 173 -25.92 25.74 19.11
C TYR A 173 -26.80 26.37 20.20
N ALA A 174 -28.12 26.09 20.19
CA ALA A 174 -29.11 26.65 21.11
C ALA A 174 -29.06 28.19 21.23
N LEU A 175 -28.88 28.87 20.10
CA LEU A 175 -28.76 30.32 20.01
C LEU A 175 -30.10 31.00 19.69
N PRO A 176 -30.23 32.33 19.92
CA PRO A 176 -31.31 33.12 19.33
C PRO A 176 -31.33 32.99 17.80
N SER A 177 -32.50 33.17 17.18
CA SER A 177 -32.86 32.76 15.80
C SER A 177 -32.14 33.46 14.63
N SER A 178 -30.88 33.87 14.77
CA SER A 178 -30.04 34.39 13.68
C SER A 178 -29.13 33.30 13.11
N SER A 179 -29.27 33.00 11.82
CA SER A 179 -28.30 32.20 11.06
C SER A 179 -27.01 32.98 10.79
N PRO A 180 -25.82 32.36 10.92
CA PRO A 180 -24.58 32.95 10.45
C PRO A 180 -24.54 32.95 8.92
N VAL A 181 -24.00 34.04 8.36
CA VAL A 181 -23.60 34.11 6.96
C VAL A 181 -22.09 34.26 6.95
N ILE A 182 -21.39 33.30 6.37
CA ILE A 182 -19.94 33.37 6.17
C ILE A 182 -19.71 33.88 4.75
N VAL A 183 -18.92 34.94 4.62
CA VAL A 183 -18.68 35.66 3.37
C VAL A 183 -17.18 35.87 3.21
N ASN A 184 -16.67 35.74 1.99
CA ASN A 184 -15.24 35.88 1.71
C ASN A 184 -15.00 36.64 0.40
N PRO A 185 -13.97 37.49 0.33
CA PRO A 185 -12.72 37.00 -0.29
C PRO A 185 -11.42 37.19 0.52
N LYS A 186 -11.45 37.88 1.67
CA LYS A 186 -10.52 37.59 2.78
C LYS A 186 -11.26 37.62 4.13
N VAL A 187 -11.26 36.49 4.84
CA VAL A 187 -11.94 36.37 6.15
C VAL A 187 -11.19 37.25 7.15
N ALA A 188 -11.90 38.12 7.87
CA ALA A 188 -11.34 38.74 9.06
C ALA A 188 -10.97 37.62 10.05
N PRO A 189 -9.72 37.52 10.53
CA PRO A 189 -9.26 36.37 11.32
C PRO A 189 -10.17 36.17 12.53
N PHE A 190 -10.91 35.06 12.55
CA PHE A 190 -11.91 34.84 13.58
C PHE A 190 -11.21 34.74 14.94
N ASN A 191 -11.73 35.51 15.91
CA ASN A 191 -10.94 35.96 17.05
C ASN A 191 -10.52 34.78 17.94
N GLY A 192 -9.27 34.33 17.78
CA GLY A 192 -8.76 33.13 18.42
C GLY A 192 -7.24 33.10 18.41
N ASN A 193 -6.63 33.56 19.50
CA ASN A 193 -5.23 33.28 19.85
C ASN A 193 -5.05 31.78 20.14
N LYS A 194 -5.18 30.94 19.12
CA LYS A 194 -4.56 29.62 19.09
C LYS A 194 -3.41 29.73 18.11
N SER A 195 -2.24 29.30 18.57
CA SER A 195 -1.02 29.21 17.77
C SER A 195 -1.29 28.56 16.41
N ILE A 196 -0.36 28.72 15.46
CA ILE A 196 -0.11 27.64 14.51
C ILE A 196 0.19 26.41 15.38
N ILE A 197 -0.80 25.54 15.56
CA ILE A 197 -0.63 24.26 16.19
C ILE A 197 -0.24 23.35 15.04
N THR A 198 1.02 22.94 15.02
CA THR A 198 1.43 21.75 14.29
C THR A 198 0.68 20.58 14.92
N THR A 199 -0.48 20.25 14.36
CA THR A 199 -1.32 19.17 14.88
C THR A 199 -0.62 17.85 14.55
N ASN A 200 -0.04 17.22 15.56
CA ASN A 200 0.40 15.83 15.46
C ASN A 200 -0.81 14.99 15.03
N LEU A 201 -0.64 14.09 14.05
CA LEU A 201 -1.69 13.25 13.47
C LEU A 201 -2.54 12.56 14.56
N THR A 202 -1.90 12.10 15.64
CA THR A 202 -2.54 11.48 16.81
C THR A 202 -3.54 12.36 17.59
N ASN A 203 -3.63 13.66 17.27
CA ASN A 203 -4.57 14.61 17.85
C ASN A 203 -5.55 15.21 16.83
N MET A 204 -5.43 14.83 15.55
CA MET A 204 -6.28 15.33 14.46
C MET A 204 -7.71 14.81 14.62
N ARG A 205 -8.70 15.68 14.44
CA ARG A 205 -10.12 15.29 14.33
C ARG A 205 -10.56 15.39 12.88
N VAL A 206 -11.17 14.33 12.36
CA VAL A 206 -11.56 14.23 10.95
C VAL A 206 -13.07 14.13 10.82
N GLY A 207 -13.66 14.93 9.92
CA GLY A 207 -15.07 14.83 9.54
C GLY A 207 -15.23 14.30 8.12
N MET A 208 -15.85 13.14 7.93
CA MET A 208 -15.95 12.46 6.64
C MET A 208 -17.40 12.37 6.15
N SER A 209 -17.63 12.33 4.83
CA SER A 209 -18.92 11.90 4.27
C SER A 209 -19.12 10.40 4.51
N GLY A 210 -20.30 10.00 5.01
CA GLY A 210 -20.66 8.60 5.16
C GLY A 210 -21.06 7.93 3.84
N ASP A 211 -20.25 6.98 3.36
CA ASP A 211 -20.55 6.15 2.20
C ASP A 211 -20.04 4.72 2.39
N THR A 212 -20.89 3.86 2.96
CA THR A 212 -20.56 2.44 3.23
C THR A 212 -20.64 1.56 1.97
N GLY A 213 -20.56 2.15 0.77
CA GLY A 213 -20.42 1.42 -0.49
C GLY A 213 -19.21 1.86 -1.31
N ASN A 214 -18.37 2.75 -0.79
CA ASN A 214 -17.18 3.25 -1.49
C ASN A 214 -15.91 2.76 -0.76
N GLU A 215 -15.24 1.77 -1.36
CA GLU A 215 -14.03 1.13 -0.81
C GLU A 215 -12.93 2.17 -0.48
N ALA A 216 -12.74 3.19 -1.32
CA ALA A 216 -11.73 4.23 -1.07
C ALA A 216 -12.00 5.09 0.17
N LEU A 217 -13.27 5.43 0.47
CA LEU A 217 -13.61 6.14 1.70
C LEU A 217 -13.52 5.25 2.94
N MET A 218 -13.77 3.94 2.81
CA MET A 218 -13.53 2.99 3.90
C MET A 218 -12.04 2.86 4.21
N GLU A 219 -11.19 2.76 3.19
CA GLU A 219 -9.76 2.57 3.37
C GLU A 219 -9.10 3.84 3.95
N ILE A 220 -9.48 5.01 3.42
CA ILE A 220 -9.11 6.31 4.00
C ILE A 220 -9.56 6.41 5.47
N GLN A 221 -10.75 5.90 5.82
CA GLN A 221 -11.19 5.83 7.22
C GLN A 221 -10.30 4.90 8.06
N SER A 222 -9.98 3.70 7.57
CA SER A 222 -9.16 2.71 8.29
C SER A 222 -7.77 3.29 8.58
N THR A 223 -7.08 3.75 7.54
CA THR A 223 -5.76 4.40 7.63
C THR A 223 -5.76 5.56 8.63
N LEU A 224 -6.80 6.41 8.63
CA LEU A 224 -6.91 7.52 9.59
C LEU A 224 -7.08 7.06 11.05
N VAL A 225 -7.78 5.94 11.28
CA VAL A 225 -7.92 5.34 12.61
C VAL A 225 -6.58 4.73 13.07
N GLU A 226 -5.87 4.05 12.18
CA GLU A 226 -4.55 3.43 12.46
C GLU A 226 -3.45 4.46 12.75
N LEU A 227 -3.46 5.60 12.06
CA LEU A 227 -2.63 6.77 12.38
C LEU A 227 -2.96 7.42 13.75
N GLY A 228 -3.95 6.88 14.47
CA GLY A 228 -4.33 7.30 15.80
C GLY A 228 -5.07 8.62 15.84
N CYS A 229 -5.76 9.01 14.76
CA CYS A 229 -6.56 10.24 14.75
C CYS A 229 -7.55 10.25 15.91
N LYS A 230 -7.70 11.41 16.56
CA LYS A 230 -8.44 11.55 17.81
C LYS A 230 -9.93 11.23 17.66
N THR A 231 -10.52 11.62 16.53
CA THR A 231 -11.85 11.18 16.08
C THR A 231 -11.88 11.12 14.56
N VAL A 232 -12.70 10.20 14.02
CA VAL A 232 -13.04 10.09 12.60
C VAL A 232 -14.56 9.95 12.54
N ASP A 233 -15.25 11.08 12.37
CA ASP A 233 -16.69 11.20 12.55
C ASP A 233 -17.41 11.39 11.20
N TYR A 234 -18.52 10.67 10.98
CA TYR A 234 -19.33 10.82 9.78
C TYR A 234 -20.31 11.99 9.87
N ILE A 235 -20.30 12.90 8.89
CA ILE A 235 -21.21 14.05 8.78
C ILE A 235 -21.70 14.36 7.37
N GLY A 236 -23.01 14.65 7.27
CA GLY A 236 -23.66 15.16 6.06
C GLY A 236 -23.42 16.65 5.82
N GLY A 237 -23.73 17.13 4.62
CA GLY A 237 -23.50 18.51 4.15
C GLY A 237 -22.03 18.81 3.77
N ALA A 238 -21.79 19.32 2.57
CA ALA A 238 -20.48 19.79 2.11
C ALA A 238 -20.06 21.11 2.78
N GLY A 239 -20.96 22.09 2.79
CA GLY A 239 -20.91 23.32 3.55
C GLY A 239 -20.79 23.07 5.06
N ASN A 240 -21.42 22.03 5.58
CA ASN A 240 -21.36 21.66 6.99
C ASN A 240 -19.95 21.20 7.37
N LYS A 241 -19.36 20.30 6.57
CA LYS A 241 -17.95 19.89 6.68
C LYS A 241 -17.04 21.13 6.68
N ALA A 242 -17.21 22.03 5.71
CA ALA A 242 -16.43 23.26 5.66
C ALA A 242 -16.64 24.18 6.89
N MET A 243 -17.88 24.36 7.37
CA MET A 243 -18.16 25.15 8.58
C MET A 243 -17.54 24.55 9.84
N ARG A 244 -17.57 23.23 10.02
CA ARG A 244 -16.98 22.54 11.18
C ARG A 244 -15.46 22.51 11.11
N LEU A 245 -14.87 22.51 9.90
CA LEU A 245 -13.45 22.79 9.69
C LEU A 245 -13.09 24.22 10.13
N LEU A 246 -13.86 25.22 9.67
CA LEU A 246 -13.64 26.65 9.96
C LEU A 246 -13.77 26.97 11.46
N SER A 247 -14.79 26.42 12.14
CA SER A 247 -14.99 26.56 13.58
C SER A 247 -13.88 25.91 14.42
N GLY A 248 -13.09 25.02 13.82
CA GLY A 248 -12.04 24.25 14.49
C GLY A 248 -12.58 23.08 15.29
N GLU A 249 -13.77 22.60 14.94
CA GLU A 249 -14.35 21.34 15.43
C GLU A 249 -13.68 20.13 14.76
N PHE A 250 -13.41 20.23 13.45
CA PHE A 250 -12.51 19.34 12.72
C PHE A 250 -11.23 20.06 12.28
N ASP A 251 -10.18 19.28 12.06
CA ASP A 251 -8.87 19.72 11.59
C ASP A 251 -8.65 19.33 10.11
N LEU A 252 -9.27 18.23 9.69
CA LEU A 252 -9.38 17.74 8.32
C LEU A 252 -10.85 17.37 8.03
N VAL A 253 -11.33 17.61 6.81
CA VAL A 253 -12.61 17.05 6.34
C VAL A 253 -12.48 16.43 4.95
N ILE A 254 -13.17 15.31 4.73
CA ILE A 254 -13.11 14.52 3.49
C ILE A 254 -14.53 14.33 2.95
N PHE A 255 -14.69 14.61 1.66
CA PHE A 255 -15.97 14.61 0.96
C PHE A 255 -16.13 13.30 0.20
N ASN A 256 -17.34 13.02 -0.32
CA ASN A 256 -17.54 11.84 -1.17
C ASN A 256 -17.27 12.16 -2.65
N PHE A 257 -17.03 11.10 -3.42
CA PHE A 257 -16.80 11.13 -4.87
C PHE A 257 -18.02 11.55 -5.71
N LYS A 258 -19.16 11.87 -5.08
CA LYS A 258 -20.40 12.35 -5.72
C LYS A 258 -20.67 13.84 -5.46
N THR A 259 -19.76 14.56 -4.82
CA THR A 259 -19.86 16.02 -4.70
C THR A 259 -19.55 16.69 -6.04
N SER A 260 -20.08 17.89 -6.25
CA SER A 260 -20.00 18.65 -7.49
C SER A 260 -19.33 20.02 -7.30
N LEU A 261 -19.18 20.78 -8.37
CA LEU A 261 -18.57 22.11 -8.33
C LEU A 261 -19.40 23.13 -7.52
N TRP A 262 -20.71 22.92 -7.32
CA TRP A 262 -21.54 23.77 -6.45
C TRP A 262 -21.31 23.53 -4.95
N ASP A 263 -21.15 22.27 -4.51
CA ASP A 263 -20.71 21.92 -3.14
C ASP A 263 -19.40 22.61 -2.75
N THR A 264 -18.50 22.72 -3.74
CA THR A 264 -17.09 23.03 -3.54
C THR A 264 -16.71 24.48 -3.81
N CYS A 265 -17.44 25.22 -4.66
CA CYS A 265 -17.04 26.58 -5.03
C CYS A 265 -17.06 27.55 -3.83
N ALA A 266 -18.19 27.61 -3.12
CA ALA A 266 -18.32 28.51 -1.97
C ALA A 266 -17.42 28.09 -0.81
N THR A 267 -17.35 26.78 -0.53
CA THR A 267 -16.56 26.19 0.56
C THR A 267 -15.06 26.37 0.30
N SER A 268 -14.58 26.14 -0.91
CA SER A 268 -13.19 26.36 -1.33
C SER A 268 -12.76 27.82 -1.12
N ALA A 269 -13.57 28.77 -1.60
CA ALA A 269 -13.29 30.19 -1.44
C ALA A 269 -13.23 30.59 0.04
N VAL A 270 -14.17 30.12 0.88
CA VAL A 270 -14.19 30.44 2.32
C VAL A 270 -13.02 29.81 3.07
N VAL A 271 -12.73 28.52 2.87
CA VAL A 271 -11.62 27.81 3.55
C VAL A 271 -10.26 28.36 3.15
N THR A 272 -10.02 28.59 1.86
CA THR A 272 -8.72 29.07 1.35
C THR A 272 -8.33 30.41 1.97
N ALA A 273 -9.24 31.39 2.00
CA ALA A 273 -8.93 32.70 2.61
C ALA A 273 -9.10 32.76 4.14
N ALA A 274 -9.48 31.64 4.79
CA ALA A 274 -9.22 31.40 6.22
C ALA A 274 -7.80 30.81 6.46
N GLY A 275 -7.02 30.59 5.39
CA GLY A 275 -5.68 30.00 5.44
C GLY A 275 -5.67 28.47 5.42
N GLY A 276 -6.82 27.83 5.16
CA GLY A 276 -6.88 26.38 4.96
C GLY A 276 -6.41 25.97 3.56
N ASN A 277 -6.22 24.66 3.37
CA ASN A 277 -5.90 24.07 2.07
C ASN A 277 -7.11 23.31 1.54
N VAL A 278 -7.26 23.26 0.22
CA VAL A 278 -8.35 22.59 -0.49
C VAL A 278 -7.82 21.99 -1.78
N THR A 279 -7.99 20.68 -1.93
CA THR A 279 -7.53 19.88 -3.08
C THR A 279 -8.50 18.71 -3.32
N ASP A 280 -8.31 17.99 -4.43
CA ASP A 280 -8.79 16.61 -4.54
C ASP A 280 -8.05 15.66 -3.58
N LEU A 281 -8.33 14.36 -3.61
CA LEU A 281 -7.62 13.40 -2.74
C LEU A 281 -6.16 13.14 -3.14
N TYR A 282 -5.74 13.59 -4.32
CA TYR A 282 -4.39 13.43 -4.86
C TYR A 282 -3.53 14.68 -4.66
N GLY A 283 -4.09 15.76 -4.12
CA GLY A 283 -3.38 17.02 -3.85
C GLY A 283 -3.44 18.04 -4.99
N GLU A 284 -4.20 17.75 -6.04
CA GLU A 284 -4.39 18.66 -7.16
C GLU A 284 -5.49 19.71 -6.85
N PRO A 285 -5.36 20.96 -7.35
CA PRO A 285 -6.39 21.96 -7.19
C PRO A 285 -7.69 21.58 -7.90
N ILE A 286 -8.84 21.78 -7.23
CA ILE A 286 -10.16 21.57 -7.84
C ILE A 286 -10.39 22.65 -8.91
N ASP A 287 -10.47 22.25 -10.18
CA ASP A 287 -10.78 23.16 -11.28
C ASP A 287 -12.28 23.52 -11.28
N HIS A 288 -12.59 24.79 -10.98
CA HIS A 288 -13.95 25.31 -11.03
C HIS A 288 -14.24 26.07 -12.34
N SER A 289 -13.48 25.80 -13.40
CA SER A 289 -13.80 26.25 -14.75
C SER A 289 -15.21 25.79 -15.15
N PRO A 290 -16.01 26.60 -15.86
CA PRO A 290 -17.28 26.15 -16.42
C PRO A 290 -17.03 25.01 -17.41
N PRO A 291 -17.53 23.78 -17.15
CA PRO A 291 -17.28 22.65 -18.04
C PRO A 291 -18.06 22.80 -19.36
N ALA A 292 -17.70 21.98 -20.34
CA ALA A 292 -18.34 21.96 -21.65
C ALA A 292 -19.70 21.21 -21.64
N ASP A 293 -19.88 20.33 -20.67
CA ASP A 293 -21.02 19.43 -20.45
C ASP A 293 -21.23 19.21 -18.93
N GLU A 294 -22.33 18.56 -18.56
CA GLU A 294 -22.65 18.27 -17.16
C GLU A 294 -21.81 17.13 -16.55
N GLU A 295 -21.21 16.24 -17.37
CA GLU A 295 -20.29 15.22 -16.88
C GLU A 295 -19.02 15.83 -16.23
N GLY A 296 -18.67 17.06 -16.61
CA GLY A 296 -17.59 17.84 -16.01
C GLY A 296 -17.95 18.57 -14.69
N LEU A 297 -19.18 18.47 -14.18
CA LEU A 297 -19.60 19.14 -12.94
C LEU A 297 -19.28 18.36 -11.66
N GLY A 298 -18.96 17.07 -11.75
CA GLY A 298 -18.67 16.20 -10.60
C GLY A 298 -17.19 16.14 -10.21
N ASN A 299 -16.90 16.16 -8.90
CA ASN A 299 -15.55 16.02 -8.33
C ASN A 299 -15.10 14.55 -8.31
N LYS A 300 -14.86 13.98 -9.50
CA LYS A 300 -14.58 12.54 -9.70
C LYS A 300 -13.35 12.01 -8.92
N ARG A 301 -12.43 12.88 -8.51
CA ARG A 301 -11.20 12.54 -7.76
C ARG A 301 -11.31 12.71 -6.23
N GLY A 302 -12.55 12.88 -5.73
CA GLY A 302 -12.82 13.19 -4.33
C GLY A 302 -12.34 14.59 -3.95
N VAL A 303 -12.60 15.02 -2.70
CA VAL A 303 -12.22 16.34 -2.20
C VAL A 303 -11.85 16.26 -0.73
N MET A 304 -10.79 16.97 -0.34
CA MET A 304 -10.46 17.20 1.07
C MET A 304 -10.11 18.66 1.37
N MET A 305 -10.38 19.07 2.60
CA MET A 305 -10.09 20.41 3.10
C MET A 305 -9.44 20.34 4.48
N SER A 306 -8.38 21.12 4.72
CA SER A 306 -7.65 21.10 5.99
C SER A 306 -7.47 22.49 6.60
N ARG A 307 -7.32 22.55 7.93
CA ARG A 307 -6.91 23.78 8.62
C ARG A 307 -5.43 24.10 8.35
N PRO A 308 -5.00 25.38 8.46
CA PRO A 308 -3.58 25.73 8.46
C PRO A 308 -2.84 25.00 9.58
N GLY A 309 -1.70 24.39 9.25
CA GLY A 309 -0.86 23.62 10.19
C GLY A 309 -1.09 22.10 10.16
N VAL A 310 -2.08 21.61 9.40
CA VAL A 310 -2.26 20.18 9.08
C VAL A 310 -1.37 19.81 7.88
N PRO A 311 -0.72 18.63 7.85
CA PRO A 311 0.19 18.21 6.77
C PRO A 311 -0.58 17.77 5.50
N HIS A 312 -1.31 18.70 4.89
CA HIS A 312 -2.26 18.45 3.80
C HIS A 312 -1.65 17.70 2.60
N SER A 313 -0.46 18.07 2.14
CA SER A 313 0.20 17.39 1.02
C SER A 313 0.61 15.95 1.37
N ALA A 314 1.01 15.66 2.61
CA ALA A 314 1.35 14.31 3.03
C ALA A 314 0.11 13.42 3.15
N LEU A 315 -1.03 14.00 3.55
CA LEU A 315 -2.33 13.34 3.50
C LEU A 315 -2.77 13.09 2.06
N ALA A 316 -2.51 14.02 1.14
CA ALA A 316 -2.77 13.86 -0.29
C ALA A 316 -1.91 12.76 -0.93
N ASP A 317 -0.60 12.77 -0.68
CA ASP A 317 0.35 11.75 -1.14
C ASP A 317 -0.07 10.35 -0.67
N MET A 318 -0.67 10.26 0.53
CA MET A 318 -1.20 9.04 1.10
C MET A 318 -2.52 8.63 0.41
N PHE A 319 -3.57 9.45 0.48
CA PHE A 319 -4.89 9.13 -0.07
C PHE A 319 -4.87 8.92 -1.59
N GLY A 320 -3.99 9.61 -2.32
CA GLY A 320 -3.77 9.41 -3.74
C GLY A 320 -3.20 8.03 -4.07
N ASN A 321 -2.29 7.50 -3.23
CA ASN A 321 -1.80 6.13 -3.41
C ASN A 321 -2.93 5.11 -3.14
N LEU A 322 -3.71 5.28 -2.05
CA LEU A 322 -4.89 4.45 -1.77
C LEU A 322 -5.87 4.45 -2.96
N GLY A 323 -6.17 5.62 -3.53
CA GLY A 323 -7.06 5.78 -4.67
C GLY A 323 -6.56 5.04 -5.92
N SER A 324 -5.29 5.24 -6.29
CA SER A 324 -4.69 4.54 -7.43
C SER A 324 -4.57 3.03 -7.24
N MET A 325 -4.42 2.54 -6.01
CA MET A 325 -4.46 1.11 -5.72
C MET A 325 -5.84 0.48 -5.94
N LEU A 326 -6.91 1.17 -5.55
CA LEU A 326 -8.28 0.65 -5.71
C LEU A 326 -8.75 0.68 -7.17
N GLU A 327 -8.20 1.58 -7.98
CA GLU A 327 -8.33 1.54 -9.44
C GLU A 327 -7.49 0.39 -10.08
N MET A 328 -6.47 -0.11 -9.38
CA MET A 328 -5.63 -1.24 -9.79
C MET A 328 -5.87 -2.49 -8.93
N LYS A 329 -7.01 -3.18 -9.15
CA LYS A 329 -7.26 -4.50 -8.55
C LYS A 329 -6.11 -5.47 -8.88
N GLY A 330 -5.26 -5.72 -7.88
CA GLY A 330 -4.06 -6.56 -7.98
C GLY A 330 -2.78 -5.96 -7.35
N ALA A 331 -2.73 -4.65 -7.06
CA ALA A 331 -1.52 -4.00 -6.51
C ALA A 331 -1.56 -3.84 -4.97
N ARG A 332 -0.46 -4.23 -4.29
CA ARG A 332 -0.24 -4.10 -2.84
C ARG A 332 0.25 -2.68 -2.44
N GLU A 333 0.18 -2.35 -1.14
CA GLU A 333 0.43 -0.99 -0.61
C GLU A 333 1.84 -0.42 -0.86
N PRO A 334 1.98 0.82 -1.40
CA PRO A 334 3.24 1.53 -1.42
C PRO A 334 3.44 2.33 -0.11
N PRO A 335 4.51 2.08 0.67
CA PRO A 335 4.76 2.76 1.93
C PRO A 335 4.84 4.30 1.89
N TYR A 336 4.48 4.89 3.03
CA TYR A 336 4.47 6.33 3.29
C TYR A 336 5.82 6.88 3.75
N CYS A 337 6.09 8.17 3.46
CA CYS A 337 7.30 8.82 3.93
C CYS A 337 7.15 9.29 5.38
N SER A 338 7.88 8.65 6.29
CA SER A 338 7.79 8.96 7.72
C SER A 338 8.20 10.40 8.06
N TYR A 339 9.14 11.01 7.32
CA TYR A 339 9.42 12.44 7.48
C TYR A 339 8.19 13.30 7.12
N SER A 340 7.47 12.98 6.04
CA SER A 340 6.26 13.73 5.66
C SER A 340 5.15 13.61 6.73
N LEU A 341 5.12 12.50 7.49
CA LEU A 341 4.18 12.25 8.57
C LEU A 341 4.59 12.87 9.92
N THR A 342 5.88 12.83 10.28
CA THR A 342 6.36 13.14 11.66
C THR A 342 7.47 14.20 11.73
N GLY A 343 7.98 14.66 10.58
CA GLY A 343 9.12 15.55 10.46
C GLY A 343 10.40 14.95 11.04
N ASN A 344 11.14 15.74 11.81
CA ASN A 344 12.32 15.29 12.56
C ASN A 344 11.98 14.53 13.87
N THR A 345 10.72 14.11 14.06
CA THR A 345 10.33 13.31 15.23
C THR A 345 10.62 11.84 14.95
N THR A 346 11.50 11.23 15.73
CA THR A 346 11.73 9.78 15.69
C THR A 346 10.44 9.02 15.99
N VAL A 347 10.20 7.98 15.20
CA VAL A 347 9.15 6.99 15.40
C VAL A 347 9.71 5.61 15.10
N SER A 348 9.21 4.59 15.82
CA SER A 348 9.40 3.20 15.43
C SER A 348 8.86 2.97 14.02
N GLN A 349 9.75 2.65 13.09
CA GLN A 349 9.41 2.44 11.67
C GLN A 349 10.37 1.42 11.04
N PRO A 350 9.95 0.73 9.96
CA PRO A 350 10.87 -0.09 9.17
C PRO A 350 11.97 0.80 8.59
N THR A 351 13.20 0.59 9.03
CA THR A 351 14.32 1.49 8.76
C THR A 351 15.35 0.82 7.86
N TYR A 352 15.83 1.56 6.87
CA TYR A 352 16.80 1.09 5.88
C TYR A 352 18.05 1.96 5.90
N ILE A 353 19.16 1.44 5.36
CA ILE A 353 20.31 2.24 4.92
C ILE A 353 20.50 2.05 3.41
N CYS A 354 21.00 3.08 2.71
CA CYS A 354 21.37 2.99 1.30
C CYS A 354 22.89 2.83 1.19
N LEU A 355 23.33 1.64 0.82
CA LEU A 355 24.74 1.27 0.67
C LEU A 355 25.39 1.99 -0.52
N THR A 356 24.62 2.26 -1.58
CA THR A 356 25.08 3.03 -2.76
C THR A 356 25.32 4.51 -2.44
N CYS A 357 24.40 5.17 -1.73
CA CYS A 357 24.51 6.61 -1.42
C CYS A 357 25.42 6.89 -0.22
N CYS A 358 25.26 6.12 0.86
CA CYS A 358 25.85 6.38 2.17
C CYS A 358 26.30 5.06 2.82
N PRO A 359 27.35 4.41 2.28
CA PRO A 359 27.86 3.16 2.83
C PRO A 359 28.25 3.33 4.30
N PRO A 360 27.79 2.43 5.20
CA PRO A 360 27.91 2.61 6.64
C PRO A 360 29.37 2.59 7.11
N VAL A 361 29.65 3.39 8.13
CA VAL A 361 31.01 3.62 8.64
C VAL A 361 31.18 2.89 9.97
N PRO A 362 32.21 2.03 10.15
CA PRO A 362 32.39 1.29 11.40
C PRO A 362 32.56 2.22 12.61
N GLY A 363 31.66 2.11 13.59
CA GLY A 363 31.63 2.97 14.78
C GLY A 363 31.18 4.42 14.52
N GLY A 364 30.65 4.73 13.33
CA GLY A 364 30.05 6.01 12.97
C GLY A 364 28.52 5.99 13.01
N ASN A 365 27.91 7.18 12.90
CA ASN A 365 26.46 7.30 12.76
C ASN A 365 26.09 7.08 11.28
N ASN A 366 25.25 6.08 11.00
CA ASN A 366 24.79 5.78 9.64
C ASN A 366 23.51 6.59 9.32
N LEU A 367 23.29 6.88 8.04
CA LEU A 367 22.08 7.58 7.57
C LEU A 367 20.95 6.58 7.30
N CYS A 368 19.77 6.89 7.83
CA CYS A 368 18.61 6.00 7.87
C CYS A 368 17.47 6.53 6.98
N PHE A 369 16.83 5.62 6.26
CA PHE A 369 15.79 5.90 5.28
C PHE A 369 14.51 5.16 5.64
N CYS A 370 13.37 5.83 5.49
CA CYS A 370 12.05 5.21 5.60
C CYS A 370 11.74 4.38 4.34
N PRO A 371 10.72 3.51 4.35
CA PRO A 371 10.49 2.59 3.23
C PRO A 371 10.08 3.30 1.93
N ALA A 372 9.36 4.43 2.03
CA ALA A 372 9.07 5.28 0.87
C ALA A 372 10.33 5.88 0.23
N CYS A 373 11.36 6.20 1.02
CA CYS A 373 12.62 6.70 0.50
C CYS A 373 13.41 5.61 -0.22
N VAL A 374 13.29 4.35 0.21
CA VAL A 374 13.80 3.19 -0.54
C VAL A 374 13.13 3.12 -1.90
N GLN A 375 11.79 3.02 -1.93
CA GLN A 375 11.04 2.83 -3.18
C GLN A 375 11.08 4.02 -4.15
N LYS A 376 11.22 5.27 -3.66
CA LYS A 376 11.21 6.48 -4.50
C LYS A 376 12.60 7.08 -4.73
N CYS A 377 13.37 7.33 -3.68
CA CYS A 377 14.64 8.08 -3.75
C CYS A 377 15.89 7.17 -3.92
N HIS A 378 15.77 5.89 -3.59
CA HIS A 378 16.86 4.91 -3.68
C HIS A 378 16.45 3.69 -4.51
N ARG A 379 15.51 3.88 -5.46
CA ARG A 379 15.07 2.83 -6.38
C ARG A 379 16.24 2.39 -7.25
N GLY A 380 16.56 1.09 -7.24
CA GLY A 380 17.73 0.55 -7.94
C GLY A 380 19.08 0.91 -7.29
N HIS A 381 19.08 1.26 -6.00
CA HIS A 381 20.28 1.33 -5.18
C HIS A 381 20.30 0.13 -4.21
N ASP A 382 21.51 -0.34 -3.90
CA ASP A 382 21.74 -1.32 -2.85
C ASP A 382 21.26 -0.74 -1.51
N VAL A 383 20.22 -1.34 -0.93
CA VAL A 383 19.65 -0.98 0.36
C VAL A 383 19.69 -2.15 1.32
N MET A 384 19.78 -1.87 2.62
CA MET A 384 19.80 -2.90 3.66
C MET A 384 18.79 -2.54 4.75
N PHE A 385 17.89 -3.46 5.07
CA PHE A 385 16.97 -3.34 6.19
C PHE A 385 17.72 -3.44 7.53
N VAL A 386 17.42 -2.54 8.47
CA VAL A 386 18.03 -2.46 9.80
C VAL A 386 17.09 -3.01 10.89
N GLY A 387 15.79 -3.12 10.60
CA GLY A 387 14.76 -3.47 11.56
C GLY A 387 13.74 -2.34 11.79
N ASN A 388 12.70 -2.66 12.56
CA ASN A 388 11.79 -1.66 13.13
C ASN A 388 12.48 -1.00 14.32
N VAL A 389 13.01 0.20 14.12
CA VAL A 389 13.76 0.96 15.13
C VAL A 389 13.27 2.39 15.21
N GLU A 390 13.46 3.02 16.38
CA GLU A 390 13.20 4.45 16.58
C GLU A 390 14.13 5.28 15.70
N SER A 391 13.60 5.77 14.59
CA SER A 391 14.36 6.54 13.60
C SER A 391 13.49 7.66 13.01
N ASN A 392 14.14 8.61 12.33
CA ASN A 392 13.48 9.56 11.47
C ASN A 392 14.28 9.66 10.16
N CYS A 393 13.59 9.81 9.04
CA CYS A 393 14.21 10.22 7.80
C CYS A 393 14.52 11.74 7.85
N ASP A 394 15.43 12.25 7.01
CA ASP A 394 15.91 13.65 7.01
C ASP A 394 15.63 14.39 5.68
N CYS A 395 14.71 13.86 4.87
CA CYS A 395 14.48 14.14 3.44
C CYS A 395 14.20 15.63 3.03
N VAL A 396 14.15 16.58 3.96
CA VAL A 396 13.69 17.96 3.69
C VAL A 396 14.66 19.07 4.10
N GLU A 397 15.74 18.82 4.85
CA GLU A 397 16.75 19.87 5.06
C GLU A 397 17.53 20.22 3.77
N ASN A 398 17.52 19.36 2.74
CA ASN A 398 18.36 19.49 1.53
C ASN A 398 17.63 19.54 0.17
N GLY A 399 16.30 19.76 0.11
CA GLY A 399 15.61 20.07 -1.16
C GLY A 399 14.25 19.39 -1.42
N GLY A 400 13.78 18.55 -0.51
CA GLY A 400 12.53 17.79 -0.65
C GLY A 400 12.68 16.56 -1.57
N CYS A 401 11.59 15.80 -1.71
CA CYS A 401 11.53 14.61 -2.55
C CYS A 401 11.55 14.98 -4.06
N LYS A 402 12.71 15.43 -4.55
CA LYS A 402 12.97 15.88 -5.92
C LYS A 402 14.26 15.29 -6.49
N CYS A 403 14.52 14.01 -6.20
CA CYS A 403 15.61 13.26 -6.83
C CYS A 403 15.23 12.83 -8.26
N GLU A 404 15.07 13.81 -9.15
CA GLU A 404 14.99 13.62 -10.61
C GLU A 404 16.37 13.90 -11.25
N ILE A 405 17.47 13.57 -10.55
CA ILE A 405 18.75 14.28 -10.76
C ILE A 405 19.97 13.35 -10.81
N GLU A 406 20.55 13.27 -12.01
CA GLU A 406 21.98 13.16 -12.22
C GLU A 406 22.73 14.27 -11.45
N SER A 407 23.22 14.05 -10.22
CA SER A 407 24.48 14.65 -9.73
C SER A 407 24.79 14.36 -8.25
N LYS A 408 26.08 14.11 -7.99
CA LYS A 408 26.68 14.07 -6.66
C LYS A 408 26.97 15.49 -6.15
N ALA A 409 26.30 15.97 -5.10
CA ALA A 409 26.83 17.02 -4.22
C ALA A 409 26.03 17.26 -2.93
N ALA A 410 26.45 16.67 -1.79
CA ALA A 410 26.42 17.25 -0.44
C ALA A 410 26.97 16.23 0.57
N ALA A 411 28.11 16.50 1.23
CA ALA A 411 28.79 15.51 2.09
C ALA A 411 29.10 15.97 3.53
N ASP A 412 28.95 17.26 3.87
CA ASP A 412 29.71 17.87 4.98
C ASP A 412 28.90 18.33 6.22
N ASN A 413 27.59 18.05 6.35
CA ASN A 413 26.75 18.61 7.45
C ASN A 413 25.87 17.62 8.25
N PHE A 414 26.05 16.30 8.13
CA PHE A 414 25.09 15.31 8.66
C PHE A 414 25.17 15.01 10.17
N LEU A 415 24.01 15.02 10.84
CA LEU A 415 23.82 14.77 12.28
C LEU A 415 22.36 14.29 12.57
N ARG A 416 22.03 13.29 13.41
CA ARG A 416 22.71 12.10 14.00
C ARG A 416 21.62 11.12 14.51
N VAL A 417 21.92 9.81 14.56
CA VAL A 417 21.22 8.84 15.43
C VAL A 417 22.25 8.20 16.38
N THR A 418 21.87 7.96 17.65
CA THR A 418 22.80 7.55 18.72
C THR A 418 22.87 6.04 19.00
N THR A 419 22.06 5.21 18.34
CA THR A 419 21.85 3.79 18.73
C THR A 419 21.62 2.82 17.56
N ALA A 420 22.08 3.13 16.34
CA ALA A 420 22.16 2.10 15.29
C ALA A 420 23.33 1.14 15.62
N PRO A 421 23.14 -0.20 15.53
CA PRO A 421 24.24 -1.15 15.74
C PRO A 421 25.32 -0.99 14.64
N PRO A 422 26.57 -1.43 14.88
CA PRO A 422 27.65 -1.27 13.90
C PRO A 422 27.51 -2.24 12.70
N ILE A 423 26.97 -1.74 11.59
CA ILE A 423 26.61 -2.47 10.36
C ILE A 423 27.83 -3.01 9.55
N CYS A 424 29.06 -2.86 10.07
CA CYS A 424 30.32 -3.20 9.39
C CYS A 424 30.31 -4.55 8.64
N CYS A 425 29.70 -5.58 9.23
CA CYS A 425 29.82 -6.95 8.78
C CYS A 425 29.00 -7.32 7.53
N TYR A 426 27.86 -6.67 7.28
CA TYR A 426 27.01 -6.98 6.12
C TYR A 426 27.63 -6.42 4.83
N VAL A 427 28.16 -5.21 4.89
CA VAL A 427 28.78 -4.50 3.75
C VAL A 427 30.13 -5.08 3.35
N GLU A 428 30.83 -5.76 4.27
CA GLU A 428 32.03 -6.54 3.94
C GLU A 428 31.69 -7.84 3.19
N ALA A 429 30.56 -8.47 3.51
CA ALA A 429 30.08 -9.66 2.82
C ALA A 429 29.63 -9.34 1.39
N ASP A 430 28.79 -8.32 1.26
CA ASP A 430 28.21 -7.94 -0.03
C ASP A 430 29.29 -7.45 -1.03
N LYS A 431 30.26 -6.64 -0.57
CA LYS A 431 31.43 -6.25 -1.39
C LYS A 431 32.30 -7.42 -1.84
N LYS A 432 32.29 -8.54 -1.11
CA LYS A 432 32.99 -9.78 -1.51
C LYS A 432 32.18 -10.62 -2.51
N LEU A 433 30.85 -10.55 -2.44
CA LEU A 433 29.93 -11.26 -3.33
C LEU A 433 29.83 -10.55 -4.70
N GLY A 434 29.72 -9.21 -4.71
CA GLY A 434 29.43 -8.38 -5.89
C GLY A 434 30.55 -8.16 -6.93
N SER A 435 31.43 -9.15 -7.19
CA SER A 435 32.43 -9.04 -8.27
C SER A 435 32.78 -10.34 -9.03
N ALA A 436 32.13 -11.45 -8.70
CA ALA A 436 32.16 -12.72 -9.44
C ALA A 436 30.70 -13.18 -9.68
N SER A 437 30.46 -14.31 -10.38
CA SER A 437 29.09 -14.85 -10.46
C SER A 437 28.55 -15.11 -9.05
N ARG A 438 27.26 -14.86 -8.80
CA ARG A 438 26.71 -14.87 -7.43
C ARG A 438 26.74 -16.27 -6.83
N LEU A 439 26.55 -17.28 -7.69
CA LEU A 439 26.78 -18.68 -7.34
C LEU A 439 28.26 -18.99 -6.98
N SER A 440 29.23 -18.08 -7.09
CA SER A 440 30.60 -18.28 -6.58
C SER A 440 30.64 -18.67 -5.09
N SER A 441 29.66 -18.24 -4.30
CA SER A 441 29.48 -18.60 -2.89
C SER A 441 28.87 -19.98 -2.67
N PHE A 442 28.18 -20.54 -3.68
CA PHE A 442 27.54 -21.85 -3.64
C PHE A 442 28.56 -22.93 -3.28
N SER A 443 28.31 -23.60 -2.16
CA SER A 443 29.18 -24.63 -1.58
C SER A 443 28.36 -25.85 -1.17
N ALA A 444 28.98 -27.03 -1.17
CA ALA A 444 28.35 -28.28 -0.71
C ALA A 444 29.13 -28.90 0.45
N PHE A 445 28.44 -29.63 1.31
CA PHE A 445 28.96 -30.30 2.49
C PHE A 445 28.33 -31.69 2.62
N GLN A 446 29.03 -32.59 3.29
CA GLN A 446 28.52 -33.86 3.79
C GLN A 446 28.56 -33.83 5.31
N ILE A 447 27.44 -34.20 5.93
CA ILE A 447 27.32 -34.53 7.35
C ILE A 447 27.36 -36.07 7.43
N PRO A 448 28.47 -36.69 7.86
CA PRO A 448 28.62 -38.15 7.75
C PRO A 448 27.73 -38.95 8.72
N ALA A 449 27.28 -38.31 9.80
CA ALA A 449 26.43 -38.92 10.82
C ALA A 449 25.36 -37.91 11.25
N LEU A 450 24.16 -38.06 10.69
CA LEU A 450 22.98 -37.32 11.17
C LEU A 450 22.48 -37.93 12.50
N PRO A 451 22.00 -37.10 13.45
CA PRO A 451 21.36 -37.61 14.66
C PRO A 451 20.14 -38.50 14.31
N PRO A 452 20.06 -39.76 14.79
CA PRO A 452 19.06 -40.73 14.33
C PRO A 452 17.59 -40.31 14.51
N SER A 453 17.31 -39.42 15.47
CA SER A 453 15.96 -38.92 15.74
C SER A 453 15.47 -37.86 14.75
N LEU A 454 16.35 -37.21 13.95
CA LEU A 454 15.94 -36.03 13.16
C LEU A 454 14.77 -36.32 12.21
N LYS A 455 14.79 -37.44 11.48
CA LYS A 455 13.71 -37.81 10.54
C LYS A 455 12.36 -37.93 11.26
N ALA A 456 12.33 -38.49 12.46
CA ALA A 456 11.11 -38.61 13.27
C ALA A 456 10.67 -37.26 13.84
N CYS A 457 11.60 -36.50 14.43
CA CYS A 457 11.34 -35.15 14.92
C CYS A 457 10.82 -34.21 13.82
N CYS A 458 11.29 -34.36 12.58
CA CYS A 458 10.82 -33.62 11.41
C CYS A 458 9.35 -33.92 11.07
N ARG A 459 8.93 -35.20 11.11
CA ARG A 459 7.52 -35.57 10.92
C ARG A 459 6.64 -35.01 12.04
N ASN A 460 7.06 -35.18 13.30
CA ASN A 460 6.36 -34.60 14.46
C ASN A 460 6.22 -33.06 14.37
N LEU A 461 7.18 -32.36 13.76
CA LEU A 461 7.09 -30.92 13.55
C LEU A 461 6.00 -30.58 12.52
N VAL A 462 6.05 -31.17 11.32
CA VAL A 462 5.08 -30.85 10.25
C VAL A 462 3.65 -31.30 10.58
N GLU A 463 3.47 -32.29 11.45
CA GLU A 463 2.17 -32.63 12.05
C GLU A 463 1.68 -31.60 13.08
N ALA A 464 2.58 -30.84 13.70
CA ALA A 464 2.26 -29.86 14.75
C ALA A 464 2.16 -28.41 14.22
N THR A 465 2.93 -28.06 13.19
CA THR A 465 3.00 -26.71 12.61
C THR A 465 3.65 -26.74 11.22
N LYS A 466 3.25 -25.83 10.33
CA LYS A 466 3.89 -25.60 9.02
C LYS A 466 4.70 -24.29 8.98
N GLU A 467 4.81 -23.59 10.10
CA GLU A 467 5.44 -22.27 10.22
C GLU A 467 6.98 -22.34 10.12
N THR A 468 7.61 -21.20 9.82
CA THR A 468 9.05 -21.01 10.03
C THR A 468 9.34 -20.59 11.47
N HIS A 469 10.57 -20.83 11.94
CA HIS A 469 10.94 -20.61 13.34
C HIS A 469 12.26 -19.86 13.50
N TRP A 470 12.29 -18.89 14.41
CA TRP A 470 13.48 -18.15 14.78
C TRP A 470 14.25 -18.85 15.91
N LEU A 471 15.58 -18.80 15.84
CA LEU A 471 16.52 -19.20 16.87
C LEU A 471 17.62 -18.12 16.99
N PRO A 472 17.60 -17.27 18.04
CA PRO A 472 18.55 -16.17 18.15
C PRO A 472 19.98 -16.66 18.42
N ALA A 473 20.98 -15.93 17.91
CA ALA A 473 22.40 -16.24 18.12
C ALA A 473 22.77 -16.26 19.61
N ALA A 474 22.13 -15.42 20.42
CA ALA A 474 22.26 -15.43 21.89
C ALA A 474 21.94 -16.79 22.54
N ARG A 475 21.18 -17.66 21.87
CA ARG A 475 20.77 -19.01 22.33
C ARG A 475 21.41 -20.15 21.52
N ALA A 476 21.75 -19.90 20.25
CA ALA A 476 22.48 -20.85 19.40
C ALA A 476 23.99 -20.93 19.72
N LEU A 477 24.57 -19.84 20.26
CA LEU A 477 26.01 -19.75 20.55
C LEU A 477 26.33 -19.86 22.05
N GLU A 478 25.49 -19.30 22.93
CA GLU A 478 25.67 -19.21 24.38
C GLU A 478 24.32 -19.39 25.13
N GLY A 479 24.29 -19.22 26.46
CA GLY A 479 23.04 -19.17 27.24
C GLY A 479 22.43 -20.52 27.65
N GLU A 480 21.09 -20.60 27.66
CA GLU A 480 20.30 -21.77 28.06
C GLU A 480 20.35 -22.92 27.04
N GLY A 481 20.76 -22.61 25.80
CA GLY A 481 20.87 -23.56 24.70
C GLY A 481 19.56 -23.83 23.95
N PRO A 482 19.62 -24.67 22.89
CA PRO A 482 18.43 -25.22 22.24
C PRO A 482 17.64 -26.11 23.22
N SER A 483 16.34 -26.27 22.99
CA SER A 483 15.44 -27.02 23.90
C SER A 483 14.89 -28.32 23.30
N CYS A 484 14.87 -28.44 21.97
CA CYS A 484 14.51 -29.66 21.25
C CYS A 484 15.61 -30.11 20.24
N PRO A 485 15.59 -31.37 19.74
CA PRO A 485 16.56 -31.87 18.77
C PRO A 485 16.69 -31.05 17.49
N LEU A 486 15.59 -30.44 17.00
CA LEU A 486 15.59 -29.65 15.77
C LEU A 486 16.25 -28.28 15.97
N GLU A 487 15.90 -27.55 17.05
CA GLU A 487 16.62 -26.32 17.43
C GLU A 487 18.12 -26.61 17.64
N ASN A 488 18.48 -27.77 18.19
CA ASN A 488 19.87 -28.17 18.38
C ASN A 488 20.60 -28.48 17.05
N PHE A 489 19.89 -28.96 16.04
CA PHE A 489 20.46 -29.14 14.70
C PHE A 489 20.61 -27.79 13.99
N ALA A 490 19.59 -26.92 14.03
CA ALA A 490 19.65 -25.56 13.52
C ALA A 490 20.81 -24.77 14.14
N ALA A 491 20.98 -24.85 15.47
CA ALA A 491 22.10 -24.23 16.19
C ALA A 491 23.48 -24.68 15.66
N GLN A 492 23.63 -25.98 15.36
CA GLN A 492 24.89 -26.53 14.84
C GLN A 492 25.20 -26.08 13.41
N VAL A 493 24.20 -26.11 12.52
CA VAL A 493 24.33 -25.60 11.14
C VAL A 493 24.68 -24.12 11.15
N PHE A 494 23.94 -23.32 11.91
CA PHE A 494 24.17 -21.88 12.09
C PHE A 494 25.57 -21.60 12.62
N LYS A 495 25.97 -22.23 13.72
CA LYS A 495 27.28 -22.04 14.36
C LYS A 495 28.44 -22.41 13.43
N PHE A 496 28.32 -23.52 12.69
CA PHE A 496 29.34 -23.95 11.74
C PHE A 496 29.54 -22.89 10.64
N HIS A 497 28.47 -22.51 9.95
CA HIS A 497 28.57 -21.57 8.83
C HIS A 497 28.89 -20.15 9.27
N LEU A 498 28.34 -19.66 10.38
CA LEU A 498 28.72 -18.36 10.96
C LEU A 498 30.23 -18.32 11.24
N THR A 499 30.78 -19.38 11.85
CA THR A 499 32.23 -19.50 12.10
C THR A 499 33.03 -19.54 10.80
N ARG A 500 32.57 -20.27 9.78
CA ARG A 500 33.18 -20.33 8.44
C ARG A 500 33.22 -18.95 7.78
N LEU A 501 32.10 -18.22 7.82
CA LEU A 501 31.92 -16.88 7.25
C LEU A 501 32.73 -15.81 7.98
N GLN A 502 32.97 -15.97 9.29
CA GLN A 502 33.93 -15.13 10.02
C GLN A 502 35.38 -15.49 9.68
N SER A 503 35.69 -16.78 9.54
CA SER A 503 37.06 -17.27 9.32
C SER A 503 37.61 -16.98 7.93
N ASN A 504 36.76 -17.02 6.89
CA ASN A 504 37.12 -16.54 5.55
C ASN A 504 36.94 -14.99 5.41
N GLY A 505 36.50 -14.34 6.49
CA GLY A 505 36.24 -12.91 6.59
C GLY A 505 35.14 -12.42 5.66
N THR A 506 34.20 -13.26 5.22
CA THR A 506 32.99 -12.81 4.52
C THR A 506 32.19 -11.89 5.43
N ILE A 507 32.07 -12.19 6.72
CA ILE A 507 31.52 -11.28 7.74
C ILE A 507 32.59 -10.94 8.79
N GLY A 508 32.48 -9.76 9.40
CA GLY A 508 33.33 -9.36 10.51
C GLY A 508 33.08 -10.16 11.79
N THR A 509 34.01 -10.07 12.74
CA THR A 509 33.97 -10.85 14.00
C THR A 509 32.98 -10.32 15.04
N SER A 510 32.35 -9.16 14.81
CA SER A 510 31.39 -8.54 15.71
C SER A 510 29.97 -8.72 15.17
N ILE A 511 29.11 -9.38 15.93
CA ILE A 511 27.68 -9.54 15.62
C ILE A 511 26.84 -8.99 16.76
N ASP A 512 25.62 -8.55 16.47
CA ASP A 512 24.60 -8.27 17.48
C ASP A 512 23.79 -9.55 17.76
N PRO A 513 23.89 -10.17 18.95
CA PRO A 513 23.19 -11.42 19.26
C PRO A 513 21.66 -11.31 19.32
N ALA A 514 21.09 -10.10 19.37
CA ALA A 514 19.64 -9.87 19.38
C ALA A 514 19.03 -9.88 17.96
N THR A 515 19.82 -9.46 16.97
CA THR A 515 19.42 -9.36 15.55
C THR A 515 20.22 -10.31 14.64
N THR A 516 21.00 -11.21 15.20
CA THR A 516 21.70 -12.29 14.47
C THR A 516 21.11 -13.62 14.90
N GLY A 517 20.94 -14.57 13.98
CA GLY A 517 20.31 -15.85 14.31
C GLY A 517 20.01 -16.72 13.10
N ALA A 518 19.34 -17.83 13.39
CA ALA A 518 18.87 -18.80 12.42
C ALA A 518 17.35 -18.73 12.31
N GLU A 519 16.86 -18.48 11.12
CA GLU A 519 15.52 -18.89 10.71
C GLU A 519 15.63 -20.36 10.24
N TRP A 520 14.69 -21.21 10.60
CA TRP A 520 14.74 -22.63 10.21
C TRP A 520 13.34 -23.24 10.11
N TRP A 521 13.22 -24.24 9.23
CA TRP A 521 12.00 -25.03 9.05
C TRP A 521 12.33 -26.40 8.42
N VAL A 522 11.28 -27.20 8.24
CA VAL A 522 11.36 -28.57 7.73
C VAL A 522 10.37 -28.74 6.58
N GLN A 523 10.79 -29.47 5.55
CA GLN A 523 9.91 -29.95 4.49
C GLN A 523 9.93 -31.48 4.48
N VAL A 524 8.74 -32.09 4.58
CA VAL A 524 8.50 -33.52 4.37
C VAL A 524 7.53 -33.61 3.19
N LYS A 525 7.97 -34.21 2.09
CA LYS A 525 7.20 -34.31 0.84
C LYS A 525 7.13 -35.76 0.41
N ASP A 526 5.94 -36.37 0.44
CA ASP A 526 5.73 -37.75 -0.03
C ASP A 526 5.93 -37.84 -1.55
N ILE A 527 6.70 -38.82 -2.02
CA ILE A 527 7.01 -39.06 -3.44
C ILE A 527 6.21 -40.25 -3.99
N SER A 528 5.42 -40.93 -3.16
CA SER A 528 4.60 -42.06 -3.61
C SER A 528 3.37 -41.62 -4.40
N GLY A 529 3.46 -41.75 -5.72
CA GLY A 529 2.33 -41.54 -6.66
C GLY A 529 2.54 -40.39 -7.64
N ILE A 530 1.86 -40.49 -8.79
CA ILE A 530 1.83 -39.44 -9.81
C ILE A 530 0.84 -38.37 -9.35
N ASN A 531 1.29 -37.39 -8.57
CA ASN A 531 0.54 -36.19 -8.21
C ASN A 531 1.48 -35.03 -7.82
N SER A 532 0.97 -33.81 -7.94
CA SER A 532 1.70 -32.54 -7.81
C SER A 532 2.31 -32.25 -6.42
N ALA A 533 1.90 -32.96 -5.37
CA ALA A 533 2.27 -32.71 -3.97
C ALA A 533 3.78 -32.79 -3.65
N THR A 534 4.60 -33.35 -4.55
CA THR A 534 6.07 -33.49 -4.44
C THR A 534 6.86 -32.21 -4.69
N ALA A 535 6.29 -31.24 -5.40
CA ALA A 535 6.99 -30.03 -5.79
C ALA A 535 7.26 -29.09 -4.60
N ILE A 536 8.33 -28.32 -4.74
CA ILE A 536 8.56 -27.07 -4.01
C ILE A 536 8.79 -26.01 -5.08
N ASP A 537 7.85 -25.08 -5.18
CA ASP A 537 7.84 -24.02 -6.19
C ASP A 537 9.11 -23.19 -6.12
N ILE A 538 9.43 -22.50 -7.22
CA ILE A 538 10.53 -21.54 -7.20
C ILE A 538 10.11 -20.32 -6.37
N HIS A 539 10.93 -19.93 -5.41
CA HIS A 539 10.74 -18.76 -4.56
C HIS A 539 12.08 -18.09 -4.22
N TYR A 540 11.97 -16.98 -3.48
CA TYR A 540 13.07 -16.37 -2.74
C TYR A 540 12.78 -16.51 -1.25
N ASP A 541 13.79 -16.92 -0.48
CA ASP A 541 13.72 -16.85 0.97
C ASP A 541 13.72 -15.37 1.40
N LYS A 542 12.66 -14.93 2.05
CA LYS A 542 12.54 -13.54 2.48
C LYS A 542 11.75 -13.44 3.79
N ASP A 543 11.85 -12.29 4.44
CA ASP A 543 10.90 -11.93 5.49
C ASP A 543 9.51 -11.74 4.83
N GLU A 544 8.68 -12.78 4.92
CA GLU A 544 7.35 -12.79 4.30
C GLU A 544 6.46 -11.67 4.85
N HIS A 545 6.55 -11.33 6.13
CA HIS A 545 5.81 -10.20 6.69
C HIS A 545 6.21 -8.87 6.01
N LEU A 546 7.50 -8.65 5.78
CA LEU A 546 7.94 -7.43 5.06
C LEU A 546 7.59 -7.45 3.57
N ALA A 547 7.57 -8.61 2.94
CA ALA A 547 7.20 -8.76 1.54
C ALA A 547 5.68 -8.66 1.30
N GLU A 548 4.87 -9.18 2.22
CA GLU A 548 3.41 -9.13 2.19
C GLU A 548 2.87 -7.76 2.58
N GLN A 549 3.28 -7.24 3.75
CA GLN A 549 2.72 -6.02 4.32
C GLN A 549 3.28 -4.74 3.68
N PHE A 550 4.54 -4.77 3.21
CA PHE A 550 5.24 -3.54 2.79
C PHE A 550 5.91 -3.64 1.41
N CYS A 551 5.83 -4.79 0.73
CA CYS A 551 6.48 -5.05 -0.56
C CYS A 551 8.00 -4.78 -0.54
N LEU A 552 8.67 -5.21 0.53
CA LEU A 552 10.10 -4.98 0.73
C LEU A 552 10.85 -6.30 0.84
N GLY A 553 11.76 -6.53 -0.11
CA GLY A 553 12.69 -7.63 -0.07
C GLY A 553 13.69 -7.49 1.08
N SER A 554 13.60 -8.39 2.05
CA SER A 554 14.59 -8.58 3.11
C SER A 554 14.96 -10.06 3.10
N PHE A 555 16.24 -10.37 2.89
CA PHE A 555 16.71 -11.73 2.56
C PHE A 555 17.76 -12.20 3.58
N PRO A 556 17.84 -13.51 3.86
CA PRO A 556 18.95 -14.05 4.63
C PRO A 556 20.28 -13.82 3.91
N LEU A 557 21.38 -13.76 4.67
CA LEU A 557 22.71 -13.62 4.07
C LEU A 557 23.10 -14.90 3.33
N PHE A 558 22.72 -16.06 3.87
CA PHE A 558 22.89 -17.38 3.27
C PHE A 558 21.71 -18.28 3.60
N SER A 559 21.22 -19.00 2.61
CA SER A 559 20.25 -20.08 2.77
C SER A 559 20.93 -21.44 2.70
N THR A 560 20.36 -22.46 3.35
CA THR A 560 20.89 -23.82 3.33
C THR A 560 19.80 -24.86 3.09
N VAL A 561 20.11 -25.93 2.36
CA VAL A 561 19.22 -27.09 2.24
C VAL A 561 19.98 -28.34 2.64
N THR A 562 19.50 -29.02 3.67
CA THR A 562 20.08 -30.27 4.19
C THR A 562 19.15 -31.43 3.90
N TYR A 563 19.59 -32.41 3.10
CA TYR A 563 18.81 -33.62 2.84
C TYR A 563 19.01 -34.61 3.99
N LEU A 564 17.91 -35.00 4.65
CA LEU A 564 17.99 -35.95 5.75
C LEU A 564 17.96 -37.40 5.28
N ASN A 565 17.57 -37.68 4.04
CA ASN A 565 17.62 -39.00 3.40
C ASN A 565 18.02 -38.91 1.92
N ALA A 566 18.19 -40.06 1.28
CA ALA A 566 18.35 -40.19 -0.17
C ALA A 566 17.15 -40.97 -0.74
N VAL A 567 16.44 -40.37 -1.69
CA VAL A 567 15.40 -41.03 -2.49
C VAL A 567 15.69 -40.72 -3.96
N LYS A 568 15.62 -41.74 -4.83
CA LYS A 568 16.10 -41.62 -6.21
C LYS A 568 15.22 -40.74 -7.10
N GLU A 569 13.90 -40.78 -6.88
CA GLU A 569 12.92 -40.03 -7.67
C GLU A 569 12.61 -38.63 -7.10
N ALA A 570 13.25 -38.27 -5.98
CA ALA A 570 13.04 -36.97 -5.34
C ALA A 570 13.58 -35.80 -6.19
N ASN A 571 12.78 -34.74 -6.27
CA ASN A 571 13.12 -33.52 -6.98
C ASN A 571 14.43 -32.88 -6.43
N PRO A 572 15.42 -32.60 -7.29
CA PRO A 572 16.65 -31.91 -6.89
C PRO A 572 16.37 -30.46 -6.53
N THR A 573 17.18 -29.90 -5.63
CA THR A 573 17.13 -28.44 -5.40
C THR A 573 17.93 -27.74 -6.50
N ILE A 574 17.34 -26.69 -7.07
CA ILE A 574 17.95 -25.83 -8.08
C ILE A 574 18.08 -24.43 -7.48
N VAL A 575 19.24 -23.80 -7.67
CA VAL A 575 19.50 -22.39 -7.33
C VAL A 575 19.94 -21.66 -8.59
N PHE A 576 19.34 -20.52 -8.86
CA PHE A 576 19.57 -19.72 -10.07
C PHE A 576 20.41 -18.48 -9.72
N ASP A 577 21.30 -18.04 -10.61
CA ASP A 577 21.94 -16.70 -10.49
C ASP A 577 20.95 -15.61 -10.94
N HIS A 578 19.87 -15.48 -10.18
CA HIS A 578 18.79 -14.53 -10.35
C HIS A 578 18.35 -14.03 -8.97
N THR A 579 18.17 -12.71 -8.83
CA THR A 579 17.84 -12.03 -7.58
C THR A 579 16.49 -11.31 -7.68
N TYR A 580 15.86 -11.05 -6.54
CA TYR A 580 14.48 -10.53 -6.45
C TYR A 580 14.21 -9.22 -7.21
N GLU A 581 15.24 -8.40 -7.44
CA GLU A 581 15.12 -7.12 -8.15
C GLU A 581 15.37 -7.22 -9.66
N GLU A 582 15.74 -8.40 -10.17
CA GLU A 582 16.03 -8.61 -11.59
C GLU A 582 14.74 -8.93 -12.37
N PRO A 583 14.59 -8.44 -13.62
CA PRO A 583 13.42 -8.75 -14.46
C PRO A 583 13.28 -10.25 -14.72
N GLU A 584 12.08 -10.81 -14.65
CA GLU A 584 11.82 -12.25 -14.79
C GLU A 584 12.30 -12.82 -16.15
N ASP A 585 12.21 -12.02 -17.22
CA ASP A 585 12.66 -12.39 -18.58
C ASP A 585 14.19 -12.44 -18.74
N LYS A 586 14.94 -12.01 -17.71
CA LYS A 586 16.39 -11.97 -17.73
C LYS A 586 16.99 -13.38 -17.91
N GLY A 587 17.89 -13.50 -18.89
CA GLY A 587 18.70 -14.70 -19.09
C GLY A 587 19.54 -15.05 -17.87
N ILE A 588 19.32 -16.26 -17.33
CA ILE A 588 20.03 -16.78 -16.17
C ILE A 588 21.39 -17.33 -16.60
N GLU A 589 22.47 -16.62 -16.26
CA GLU A 589 23.83 -16.97 -16.71
C GLU A 589 24.41 -18.22 -16.05
N GLU A 590 23.96 -18.60 -14.86
CA GLU A 590 24.47 -19.77 -14.14
C GLU A 590 23.39 -20.38 -13.25
N ILE A 591 23.33 -21.72 -13.21
CA ILE A 591 22.47 -22.47 -12.27
C ILE A 591 23.29 -23.50 -11.50
N ALA A 592 22.86 -23.81 -10.28
CA ALA A 592 23.40 -24.89 -9.46
C ALA A 592 22.30 -25.93 -9.17
N ILE A 593 22.57 -27.20 -9.45
CA ILE A 593 21.65 -28.32 -9.25
C ILE A 593 22.24 -29.24 -8.18
N SER A 594 21.40 -29.64 -7.22
CA SER A 594 21.76 -30.50 -6.10
C SER A 594 20.78 -31.67 -5.97
N TYR A 595 21.27 -32.88 -6.21
CA TYR A 595 20.50 -34.10 -6.02
C TYR A 595 20.49 -34.55 -4.54
N PRO A 596 19.37 -35.08 -4.03
CA PRO A 596 19.27 -35.56 -2.65
C PRO A 596 20.26 -36.69 -2.34
N ARG A 597 20.99 -36.57 -1.24
CA ARG A 597 21.81 -37.62 -0.63
C ARG A 597 21.78 -37.45 0.88
N GLU A 598 21.64 -38.52 1.65
CA GLU A 598 21.55 -38.42 3.11
C GLU A 598 22.75 -37.69 3.72
N GLY A 599 22.48 -36.69 4.57
CA GLY A 599 23.48 -35.87 5.23
C GLY A 599 24.12 -34.81 4.33
N LYS A 600 23.80 -34.75 3.04
CA LYS A 600 24.30 -33.70 2.15
C LYS A 600 23.64 -32.37 2.49
N GLN A 601 24.44 -31.31 2.54
CA GLN A 601 23.98 -29.94 2.71
C GLN A 601 24.53 -29.05 1.59
N ILE A 602 23.71 -28.16 1.06
CA ILE A 602 24.16 -27.04 0.22
C ILE A 602 23.97 -25.73 0.96
N ILE A 603 24.81 -24.75 0.66
CA ILE A 603 24.72 -23.35 1.13
C ILE A 603 24.95 -22.41 -0.05
N PHE A 604 24.14 -21.36 -0.15
CA PHE A 604 24.16 -20.38 -1.23
C PHE A 604 23.72 -18.99 -0.73
N ASP A 605 24.02 -17.95 -1.51
CA ASP A 605 23.61 -16.57 -1.21
C ASP A 605 22.08 -16.50 -1.10
N GLY A 606 21.57 -16.03 0.03
CA GLY A 606 20.14 -16.13 0.38
C GLY A 606 19.22 -15.25 -0.48
N ARG A 607 19.78 -14.36 -1.30
CA ARG A 607 19.05 -13.54 -2.27
C ARG A 607 18.71 -14.27 -3.57
N LEU A 608 19.22 -15.48 -3.75
CA LEU A 608 19.09 -16.23 -4.99
C LEU A 608 17.76 -16.99 -5.07
N LEU A 609 17.12 -16.86 -6.22
CA LEU A 609 15.95 -17.63 -6.63
C LEU A 609 16.27 -19.14 -6.57
N HIS A 610 15.39 -19.94 -5.98
CA HIS A 610 15.60 -21.39 -5.85
C HIS A 610 14.31 -22.18 -5.61
N GLY A 611 14.36 -23.50 -5.76
CA GLY A 611 13.21 -24.39 -5.52
C GLY A 611 13.58 -25.88 -5.65
N ALA A 612 12.59 -26.78 -5.51
CA ALA A 612 12.73 -28.21 -5.81
C ALA A 612 11.50 -28.73 -6.62
N PRO A 613 11.34 -28.25 -7.86
CA PRO A 613 10.20 -28.48 -8.73
C PRO A 613 10.17 -29.91 -9.30
N THR A 614 9.00 -30.34 -9.78
CA THR A 614 8.86 -31.62 -10.49
C THR A 614 9.47 -31.54 -11.88
N ASN A 615 10.48 -32.39 -12.15
CA ASN A 615 11.28 -32.24 -13.37
C ASN A 615 11.88 -33.57 -13.89
N GLU A 616 11.19 -34.18 -14.84
CA GLU A 616 11.62 -35.45 -15.44
C GLU A 616 12.90 -35.33 -16.29
N VAL A 617 13.18 -34.17 -16.90
CA VAL A 617 14.44 -33.96 -17.65
C VAL A 617 15.64 -33.96 -16.73
N LEU A 618 15.55 -33.31 -15.57
CA LEU A 618 16.62 -33.30 -14.56
C LEU A 618 16.78 -34.65 -13.86
N LYS A 619 15.69 -35.40 -13.63
CA LYS A 619 15.78 -36.79 -13.15
C LYS A 619 16.46 -37.70 -14.18
N ALA A 620 16.10 -37.59 -15.46
CA ALA A 620 16.70 -38.37 -16.54
C ALA A 620 18.19 -38.06 -16.75
N ALA A 621 18.57 -36.77 -16.75
CA ALA A 621 19.98 -36.34 -16.88
C ALA A 621 20.86 -36.84 -15.71
N TRP A 622 20.27 -37.06 -14.54
CA TRP A 622 20.93 -37.69 -13.39
C TRP A 622 21.05 -39.20 -13.54
N GLY A 623 19.98 -39.89 -13.94
CA GLY A 623 20.01 -41.33 -14.21
C GLY A 623 21.02 -41.72 -15.29
N ALA A 624 21.28 -40.83 -16.26
CA ALA A 624 22.31 -41.00 -17.29
C ALA A 624 23.76 -40.90 -16.77
N ALA A 625 24.00 -40.19 -15.67
CA ALA A 625 25.34 -39.84 -15.18
C ALA A 625 26.15 -41.00 -14.56
N GLY A 626 25.57 -42.20 -14.46
CA GLY A 626 26.30 -43.45 -14.19
C GLY A 626 26.95 -43.60 -12.81
N GLU A 627 26.89 -42.61 -11.91
CA GLU A 627 27.21 -42.83 -10.50
C GLU A 627 26.16 -43.75 -9.88
N GLU A 628 26.58 -44.88 -9.30
CA GLU A 628 25.74 -45.72 -8.45
C GLU A 628 25.23 -44.86 -7.28
N GLY A 629 24.00 -44.36 -7.40
CA GLY A 629 23.34 -43.52 -6.41
C GLY A 629 23.14 -44.30 -5.11
N GLY A 630 24.14 -44.18 -4.22
CA GLY A 630 24.32 -45.06 -3.07
C GLY A 630 23.08 -45.16 -2.18
N ASP A 631 22.69 -46.40 -1.90
CA ASP A 631 21.80 -46.90 -0.84
C ASP A 631 20.48 -46.15 -0.58
N GLY A 632 20.05 -45.29 -1.51
CA GLY A 632 18.80 -44.54 -1.40
C GLY A 632 17.57 -45.41 -1.63
N GLU A 633 16.52 -45.12 -0.86
CA GLU A 633 15.22 -45.77 -0.95
C GLU A 633 14.61 -45.51 -2.35
N GLU A 634 13.93 -46.52 -2.93
CA GLU A 634 13.34 -46.40 -4.27
C GLU A 634 12.08 -45.52 -4.24
N GLU A 635 11.27 -45.66 -3.19
CA GLU A 635 10.07 -44.87 -2.89
C GLU A 635 10.18 -44.34 -1.45
N GLY A 636 9.57 -43.18 -1.14
CA GLY A 636 9.55 -42.61 0.22
C GLY A 636 9.25 -41.11 0.25
N GLU A 637 9.61 -40.45 1.34
CA GLU A 637 9.45 -39.00 1.51
C GLU A 637 10.78 -38.27 1.23
N ARG A 638 10.76 -37.14 0.51
CA ARG A 638 11.88 -36.19 0.47
C ARG A 638 11.86 -35.36 1.76
N ILE A 639 12.82 -35.58 2.66
CA ILE A 639 12.94 -34.82 3.91
C ILE A 639 14.11 -33.84 3.81
N THR A 640 13.82 -32.54 3.86
CA THR A 640 14.83 -31.47 3.94
C THR A 640 14.68 -30.59 5.18
N PHE A 641 15.82 -30.23 5.77
CA PHE A 641 15.94 -29.29 6.87
C PHE A 641 16.64 -28.02 6.37
N ILE A 642 15.98 -26.87 6.52
CA ILE A 642 16.43 -25.58 6.01
C ILE A 642 16.89 -24.72 7.18
N VAL A 643 18.02 -24.03 7.00
CA VAL A 643 18.52 -23.03 7.96
C VAL A 643 19.02 -21.82 7.19
N ASN A 644 18.36 -20.69 7.44
CA ASN A 644 18.66 -19.39 6.89
C ASN A 644 19.44 -18.56 7.90
N ILE A 645 20.57 -18.04 7.46
CA ILE A 645 21.58 -17.39 8.29
C ILE A 645 21.40 -15.88 8.16
N TRP A 646 20.88 -15.29 9.22
CA TRP A 646 20.61 -13.87 9.32
C TRP A 646 21.65 -13.21 10.25
N VAL A 647 22.30 -12.13 9.78
CA VAL A 647 23.42 -11.47 10.48
C VAL A 647 23.11 -9.97 10.62
N ASN A 648 22.97 -9.49 11.86
CA ASN A 648 22.59 -8.11 12.20
C ASN A 648 21.29 -7.61 11.53
N SER A 649 20.38 -8.54 11.20
CA SER A 649 19.02 -8.32 10.70
C SER A 649 18.18 -9.52 11.15
N ARG A 650 16.95 -9.29 11.62
CA ARG A 650 16.05 -10.36 12.08
C ARG A 650 14.74 -10.30 11.29
N PRO A 651 14.28 -11.41 10.69
CA PRO A 651 12.97 -11.48 10.07
C PRO A 651 11.85 -11.49 11.13
N PHE A 652 10.63 -11.08 10.74
CA PHE A 652 9.46 -11.06 11.62
C PHE A 652 8.90 -12.47 11.91
N ILE A 653 9.69 -13.27 12.62
CA ILE A 653 9.41 -14.69 12.88
C ILE A 653 9.49 -14.96 14.39
N GLY A 654 8.55 -15.77 14.88
CA GLY A 654 8.49 -16.22 16.28
C GLY A 654 9.49 -17.33 16.60
N GLU A 655 9.86 -17.48 17.87
CA GLU A 655 10.55 -18.71 18.30
C GLU A 655 9.55 -19.88 18.39
N LEU A 656 10.04 -21.11 18.26
CA LEU A 656 9.24 -22.32 18.45
C LEU A 656 8.52 -22.30 19.81
N SER A 657 7.24 -22.67 19.86
CA SER A 657 6.49 -22.68 21.13
C SER A 657 6.87 -23.86 22.02
N ASP A 658 6.70 -23.71 23.34
CA ASP A 658 7.01 -24.77 24.30
C ASP A 658 6.14 -26.03 24.10
N GLU A 659 4.89 -25.86 23.68
CA GLU A 659 4.01 -26.99 23.33
C GLU A 659 4.58 -27.80 22.15
N VAL A 660 5.06 -27.14 21.09
CA VAL A 660 5.65 -27.83 19.94
C VAL A 660 7.01 -28.44 20.30
N ARG A 661 7.81 -27.78 21.15
CA ARG A 661 9.06 -28.36 21.70
C ARG A 661 8.80 -29.71 22.39
N GLU A 662 7.73 -29.83 23.18
CA GLU A 662 7.35 -31.09 23.83
C GLU A 662 6.96 -32.18 22.81
N ARG A 663 6.22 -31.83 21.75
CA ARG A 663 5.82 -32.78 20.68
C ARG A 663 6.98 -33.27 19.81
N VAL A 664 7.92 -32.37 19.49
CA VAL A 664 9.16 -32.69 18.75
C VAL A 664 10.12 -33.53 19.62
N GLY A 665 10.02 -33.40 20.94
CA GLY A 665 10.75 -34.17 21.93
C GLY A 665 11.95 -33.44 22.53
N HIS A 666 12.50 -34.00 23.61
CA HIS A 666 13.63 -33.40 24.32
C HIS A 666 14.98 -33.77 23.69
N ILE A 667 16.00 -32.95 23.98
CA ILE A 667 17.39 -33.22 23.61
C ILE A 667 17.89 -34.45 24.40
N GLY A 668 17.86 -35.62 23.74
CA GLY A 668 18.54 -36.84 24.18
C GLY A 668 20.03 -36.82 23.82
N GLU A 669 20.57 -37.96 23.39
CA GLU A 669 21.92 -38.05 22.82
C GLU A 669 21.98 -37.44 21.40
N CYS A 670 21.69 -36.14 21.28
CA CYS A 670 21.94 -35.38 20.05
C CYS A 670 23.45 -35.15 19.90
N GLY A 671 24.11 -36.05 19.18
CA GLY A 671 25.53 -35.95 18.87
C GLY A 671 25.90 -34.67 18.12
N THR A 672 27.18 -34.28 18.20
CA THR A 672 27.72 -33.18 17.41
C THR A 672 27.89 -33.60 15.95
N CYS A 673 27.39 -32.80 15.03
CA CYS A 673 27.50 -33.00 13.59
C CYS A 673 28.87 -32.48 13.10
N GLU A 674 29.59 -33.31 12.35
CA GLU A 674 30.75 -32.87 11.58
C GLU A 674 30.32 -32.46 10.17
N PHE A 675 30.86 -31.35 9.67
CA PHE A 675 30.56 -30.81 8.34
C PHE A 675 31.83 -30.89 7.47
N VAL A 676 31.81 -31.76 6.47
CA VAL A 676 32.94 -31.98 5.56
C VAL A 676 32.63 -31.33 4.22
N GLU A 677 33.41 -30.32 3.80
CA GLU A 677 33.21 -29.64 2.51
C GLU A 677 33.38 -30.63 1.35
N THR A 678 32.41 -30.66 0.43
CA THR A 678 32.40 -31.51 -0.75
C THR A 678 32.58 -30.67 -2.02
N GLY A 679 33.13 -31.29 -3.06
CA GLY A 679 33.31 -30.63 -4.35
C GLY A 679 31.98 -30.30 -5.02
N VAL A 680 31.93 -29.15 -5.68
CA VAL A 680 30.86 -28.79 -6.63
C VAL A 680 31.46 -28.85 -8.03
N SER A 681 30.94 -29.74 -8.86
CA SER A 681 31.33 -29.84 -10.26
C SER A 681 30.96 -28.56 -11.00
N LYS A 682 31.83 -28.08 -11.88
CA LYS A 682 31.59 -26.89 -12.71
C LYS A 682 31.73 -27.28 -14.17
N VAL A 683 30.68 -27.04 -14.94
CA VAL A 683 30.61 -27.35 -16.38
C VAL A 683 30.08 -26.15 -17.14
N MET A 684 30.44 -26.10 -18.42
CA MET A 684 29.86 -25.16 -19.37
C MET A 684 28.66 -25.80 -20.09
N GLU A 685 27.77 -24.95 -20.62
CA GLU A 685 26.59 -25.39 -21.38
C GLU A 685 26.92 -26.42 -22.48
N GLU A 686 28.04 -26.29 -23.21
CA GLU A 686 28.37 -27.17 -24.32
C GLU A 686 28.64 -28.62 -23.88
N GLU A 687 29.05 -28.80 -22.61
CA GLU A 687 29.34 -30.11 -22.02
C GLU A 687 28.05 -30.88 -21.68
N VAL A 688 26.96 -30.19 -21.32
CA VAL A 688 25.74 -30.79 -20.74
C VAL A 688 24.45 -30.59 -21.53
N LEU A 689 24.39 -29.61 -22.45
CA LEU A 689 23.23 -29.44 -23.33
C LEU A 689 23.13 -30.58 -24.37
N GLY A 690 21.91 -31.07 -24.57
CA GLY A 690 21.51 -31.94 -25.67
C GLY A 690 21.01 -31.13 -26.87
N GLY A 691 20.80 -31.79 -28.01
CA GLY A 691 20.14 -31.20 -29.17
C GLY A 691 18.65 -31.51 -29.16
N GLY A 692 17.81 -30.51 -29.41
CA GLY A 692 16.35 -30.62 -29.44
C GLY A 692 15.68 -29.25 -29.38
N GLU A 693 14.35 -29.23 -29.29
CA GLU A 693 13.58 -28.03 -28.94
C GLU A 693 13.82 -27.68 -27.47
N ARG A 694 13.63 -26.40 -27.10
CA ARG A 694 13.73 -25.96 -25.70
C ARG A 694 12.62 -26.63 -24.89
N VAL A 695 12.96 -27.11 -23.71
CA VAL A 695 11.99 -27.71 -22.79
C VAL A 695 11.49 -26.64 -21.84
N ARG A 696 10.16 -26.52 -21.77
CA ARG A 696 9.49 -25.87 -20.64
C ARG A 696 9.51 -26.84 -19.47
N LEU A 697 10.25 -26.47 -18.45
CA LEU A 697 10.25 -27.19 -17.18
C LEU A 697 9.09 -26.59 -16.36
N HIS A 698 8.26 -27.44 -15.75
CA HIS A 698 7.10 -26.98 -14.97
C HIS A 698 7.51 -26.78 -13.51
N PHE A 699 7.27 -25.58 -12.96
CA PHE A 699 7.67 -25.22 -11.59
C PHE A 699 6.50 -24.86 -10.67
N VAL A 700 5.32 -24.66 -11.26
CA VAL A 700 4.04 -24.53 -10.56
C VAL A 700 3.23 -25.78 -10.86
N SER A 701 2.54 -26.30 -9.84
CA SER A 701 1.68 -27.48 -9.97
C SER A 701 0.33 -27.19 -10.59
N GLU A 702 -0.21 -28.15 -11.34
CA GLU A 702 -1.66 -28.34 -11.45
C GLU A 702 -2.28 -28.30 -10.03
N GLY A 703 -3.11 -27.29 -9.77
CA GLY A 703 -3.82 -27.10 -8.49
C GLY A 703 -3.26 -26.04 -7.53
N ALA A 704 -2.26 -25.22 -7.90
CA ALA A 704 -1.75 -24.14 -7.02
C ALA A 704 -2.59 -22.85 -7.04
N THR A 705 -3.90 -22.95 -6.75
CA THR A 705 -4.73 -21.77 -6.44
C THR A 705 -4.52 -21.35 -4.99
N TRP A 706 -4.34 -20.05 -4.74
CA TRP A 706 -4.20 -19.46 -3.39
C TRP A 706 -5.53 -19.39 -2.62
N ASP A 707 -6.25 -20.51 -2.50
CA ASP A 707 -7.50 -20.65 -1.75
C ASP A 707 -7.61 -22.07 -1.16
N ASP A 708 -6.93 -22.32 -0.03
CA ASP A 708 -7.00 -23.57 0.74
C ASP A 708 -8.19 -23.55 1.75
N GLU A 709 -9.25 -22.77 1.49
CA GLU A 709 -10.54 -22.86 2.22
C GLU A 709 -11.48 -23.90 1.58
N ALA A 710 -11.13 -25.18 1.69
CA ALA A 710 -11.94 -26.30 1.21
C ALA A 710 -12.19 -27.38 2.29
N GLY A 711 -13.10 -27.08 3.21
CA GLY A 711 -13.68 -28.02 4.17
C GLY A 711 -14.56 -27.28 5.19
N GLU A 712 -15.86 -27.58 5.38
CA GLU A 712 -16.63 -28.78 5.02
C GLU A 712 -18.03 -28.38 4.48
N GLU A 713 -18.48 -28.94 3.37
CA GLU A 713 -19.91 -29.29 3.20
C GLU A 713 -20.05 -30.40 2.14
N GLY A 714 -20.81 -31.46 2.46
CA GLY A 714 -20.82 -32.70 1.69
C GLY A 714 -21.86 -32.73 0.57
N GLY A 715 -21.45 -33.22 -0.61
CA GLY A 715 -22.33 -33.55 -1.73
C GLY A 715 -21.79 -34.72 -2.54
N GLU A 716 -22.52 -35.82 -2.60
CA GLU A 716 -22.23 -36.95 -3.50
C GLU A 716 -22.68 -36.59 -4.92
N GLU A 717 -21.78 -36.56 -5.91
CA GLU A 717 -22.18 -36.71 -7.32
C GLU A 717 -21.09 -37.40 -8.16
N GLU A 718 -21.43 -38.55 -8.77
CA GLU A 718 -20.53 -39.32 -9.65
C GLU A 718 -20.46 -38.66 -11.04
N GLY A 719 -19.30 -38.10 -11.40
CA GLY A 719 -19.11 -37.32 -12.63
C GLY A 719 -17.85 -37.66 -13.42
N ARG A 720 -17.86 -38.80 -14.12
CA ARG A 720 -17.16 -39.09 -15.41
C ARG A 720 -15.93 -38.22 -15.76
N MET A 721 -14.73 -38.81 -15.63
CA MET A 721 -13.49 -38.31 -16.25
C MET A 721 -13.64 -38.25 -17.79
N ASP A 722 -13.40 -37.07 -18.36
CA ASP A 722 -12.95 -36.87 -19.73
C ASP A 722 -11.59 -36.12 -19.63
N ASP A 723 -10.60 -36.53 -20.42
CA ASP A 723 -9.21 -36.05 -20.32
C ASP A 723 -9.04 -34.67 -21.01
N GLU A 724 -9.11 -33.58 -20.25
CA GLU A 724 -8.68 -32.24 -20.70
C GLU A 724 -7.40 -31.83 -19.94
N GLU A 725 -6.33 -31.52 -20.70
CA GLU A 725 -5.07 -30.98 -20.18
C GLU A 725 -5.34 -29.59 -19.60
N GLY A 726 -5.38 -29.46 -18.27
CA GLY A 726 -5.67 -28.18 -17.61
C GLY A 726 -4.51 -27.20 -17.77
N GLU A 727 -4.76 -26.05 -18.40
CA GLU A 727 -3.80 -24.95 -18.43
C GLU A 727 -3.52 -24.46 -17.00
N VAL A 728 -2.27 -24.57 -16.57
CA VAL A 728 -1.79 -24.10 -15.27
C VAL A 728 -1.23 -22.69 -15.43
N ASP A 729 -1.92 -21.70 -14.86
CA ASP A 729 -1.37 -20.35 -14.71
C ASP A 729 -0.12 -20.41 -13.81
N GLY A 730 1.04 -19.96 -14.30
CA GLY A 730 2.26 -20.03 -13.51
C GLY A 730 3.57 -19.62 -14.19
N LEU A 731 4.62 -19.50 -13.36
CA LEU A 731 5.97 -19.18 -13.79
C LEU A 731 6.75 -20.44 -14.20
N MET A 732 7.33 -20.42 -15.40
CA MET A 732 7.98 -21.55 -16.05
C MET A 732 9.43 -21.22 -16.36
N LEU A 733 10.35 -22.18 -16.28
CA LEU A 733 11.71 -22.01 -16.83
C LEU A 733 11.78 -22.68 -18.19
N GLU A 734 12.12 -21.91 -19.21
CA GLU A 734 12.41 -22.44 -20.53
C GLU A 734 13.91 -22.58 -20.72
N MET A 735 14.42 -23.78 -21.04
CA MET A 735 15.84 -24.00 -21.32
C MET A 735 16.10 -25.15 -22.31
N ALA A 736 17.30 -25.22 -22.89
CA ALA A 736 17.68 -26.35 -23.72
C ALA A 736 17.78 -27.68 -22.91
N PRO A 737 17.46 -28.85 -23.50
CA PRO A 737 17.49 -30.13 -22.79
C PRO A 737 18.87 -30.47 -22.22
N LEU A 738 18.93 -31.11 -21.05
CA LEU A 738 20.18 -31.64 -20.47
C LEU A 738 20.36 -33.12 -20.83
N LYS A 739 21.59 -33.53 -21.15
CA LYS A 739 21.92 -34.93 -21.52
C LYS A 739 22.59 -35.74 -20.40
N GLU A 740 23.43 -35.11 -19.59
CA GLU A 740 24.22 -35.75 -18.52
C GLU A 740 24.75 -34.66 -17.56
N LEU A 741 24.96 -34.99 -16.28
CA LEU A 741 25.51 -34.07 -15.27
C LEU A 741 26.60 -34.75 -14.41
N PRO A 742 27.81 -34.16 -14.27
CA PRO A 742 28.91 -34.79 -13.54
C PRO A 742 28.74 -34.69 -12.02
N GLY A 743 28.11 -35.70 -11.42
CA GLY A 743 28.04 -35.88 -9.96
C GLY A 743 26.97 -35.03 -9.27
N ALA A 744 26.68 -35.39 -8.02
CA ALA A 744 25.43 -35.00 -7.34
C ALA A 744 25.26 -33.50 -7.05
N THR A 745 26.29 -32.68 -7.23
CA THR A 745 26.17 -31.21 -7.15
C THR A 745 26.92 -30.57 -8.30
N THR A 746 26.19 -30.00 -9.25
CA THR A 746 26.74 -29.46 -10.50
C THR A 746 26.31 -28.01 -10.68
N ARG A 747 27.26 -27.14 -11.03
CA ARG A 747 27.02 -25.79 -11.53
C ARG A 747 27.20 -25.77 -13.04
N ILE A 748 26.20 -25.26 -13.74
CA ILE A 748 26.19 -25.10 -15.20
C ILE A 748 26.26 -23.61 -15.48
N LYS A 749 27.33 -23.18 -16.17
CA LYS A 749 27.43 -21.80 -16.68
C LYS A 749 26.99 -21.74 -18.14
N PHE A 750 26.06 -20.84 -18.43
CA PHE A 750 25.64 -20.46 -19.77
C PHE A 750 26.51 -19.29 -20.27
N LYS A 751 26.69 -19.21 -21.59
CA LYS A 751 27.49 -18.21 -22.30
C LYS A 751 26.79 -17.62 -23.51
N ASN A 752 25.87 -18.37 -24.12
CA ASN A 752 25.05 -17.86 -25.22
C ASN A 752 23.70 -17.39 -24.66
N GLU A 753 23.36 -16.12 -24.87
CA GLU A 753 22.06 -15.53 -24.45
C GLU A 753 20.85 -16.24 -25.07
N GLU A 754 21.04 -16.94 -26.20
CA GLU A 754 20.03 -17.81 -26.83
C GLU A 754 19.86 -19.15 -26.09
N ASN A 755 20.89 -19.62 -25.37
CA ASN A 755 20.88 -20.88 -24.61
C ASN A 755 20.56 -20.68 -23.13
N CYS A 756 20.74 -19.48 -22.58
CA CYS A 756 20.38 -19.17 -21.21
C CYS A 756 18.94 -19.59 -20.88
N PRO A 757 18.72 -20.22 -19.72
CA PRO A 757 17.39 -20.34 -19.13
C PRO A 757 16.75 -18.97 -18.92
N ARG A 758 15.43 -18.88 -19.04
CA ARG A 758 14.64 -17.68 -18.74
C ARG A 758 13.37 -18.09 -18.00
N LEU A 759 12.88 -17.22 -17.12
CA LEU A 759 11.55 -17.39 -16.56
C LEU A 759 10.54 -16.83 -17.56
N VAL A 760 9.42 -17.52 -17.70
CA VAL A 760 8.36 -17.22 -18.66
C VAL A 760 7.05 -17.43 -17.93
N TYR A 761 6.20 -16.41 -17.86
CA TYR A 761 4.85 -16.58 -17.35
C TYR A 761 3.98 -17.24 -18.41
N VAL A 762 3.17 -18.22 -18.02
CA VAL A 762 2.15 -18.85 -18.88
C VAL A 762 0.81 -18.69 -18.16
N GLY A 763 -0.14 -18.03 -18.80
CA GLY A 763 -1.51 -17.93 -18.29
C GLY A 763 -2.42 -17.02 -19.12
N GLY A 764 -3.71 -17.37 -19.16
CA GLY A 764 -4.76 -16.67 -19.93
C GLY A 764 -5.17 -17.36 -21.24
N GLN A 765 -6.47 -17.31 -21.55
CA GLN A 765 -7.08 -17.92 -22.75
C GLN A 765 -6.40 -17.48 -24.05
N GLU A 766 -6.35 -18.38 -25.05
CA GLU A 766 -5.99 -18.06 -26.45
C GLU A 766 -6.82 -16.87 -26.99
N GLY A 767 -6.28 -15.66 -26.90
CA GLY A 767 -6.99 -14.44 -27.26
C GLY A 767 -6.14 -13.16 -27.31
N ASP A 768 -5.34 -12.90 -26.27
CA ASP A 768 -4.73 -11.56 -26.05
C ASP A 768 -3.17 -11.54 -25.98
N ILE A 769 -2.48 -12.55 -26.54
CA ILE A 769 -1.00 -12.52 -26.72
C ILE A 769 -0.61 -12.56 -28.20
N GLU A 770 -0.87 -11.46 -28.92
CA GLU A 770 -0.15 -11.10 -30.15
C GLU A 770 0.83 -9.93 -29.88
N ASN A 771 2.11 -10.25 -29.66
CA ASN A 771 3.27 -9.33 -29.48
C ASN A 771 3.24 -8.54 -28.15
N GLU A 772 4.29 -8.52 -27.33
CA GLU A 772 5.74 -8.42 -27.63
C GLU A 772 6.63 -9.37 -26.81
#